data_AF-A0A954E4R1-F1
#
_entry.id   AF-A0A954E4R1-F1
#
_cell.length_a   1.000
_cell.length_b   1.000
_cell.length_c   1.000
_cell.angle_alpha   90.00
_cell.angle_beta   90.00
_cell.angle_gamma   90.00
#
_symmetry.space_group_name_H-M   'P 1'
#
loop_
_entity.id
_entity.type
_entity.pdbx_description
1 polymer ?
#
loop_
_entity_poly.entity_id
_entity_poly.type
_entity_poly.pdbx_seq_one_letter_code
_entity_poly.pdbx_strand_id
1 'polypeptide(L)'
;MNSALIPDFDQLQQAARKLSRVLLDAVPLLAEQGRFPDDQLLHEIREYDRQEKHFRQVLGKLLRESRLPIPGEWHKLSHRELMLQGQTALMVCQARELAEEYRARLRQAQCSHELKSELLGELREFESLLESPPLPITDEMIDFATHHHPLQNRIEQACAIPAPPPVEQKSVVVPETPQVETAISAPTIGQKPQEDALIFTIEDARNRAGERADLEQPAPPETPPETDSVSVIAEEALIEPSVLDEDLIFDDFKSDPAEKRILTASELNQRLDQFQEELLHQNESLRETRETAPPVETFLPADSVFEELESSPEAEPASGRLRGHLPSEIEQQIASVFEKPPVSPVPLPAEPSRYVESLAEVDFSQIQELAQKADGAQNRFDRVSYLSRLIWELIAQGEYQWAYQVSRCLYANVDNDLHIPAPAPWLLQLLILGDQVKFSSGRVSREFQTIAEQHRKEAMQLAEAVDTPEAFLLRASLMRGAITTASSVAADILRTYVIQPNQTQLYNYCSRIASFSSRASGLKLDQYFYRPGAASIESEARSIRSQVTSWKTNVFDKILTYRVAIPLFSRAYWSVQPAAAVALPNVMTLWRTRQILQSHIARLLQPILENRLTQSSLMETELRRLSQSVILSGADTLIVISENDTVRLPGRTIYNHVQQAIEFGSHWLVLAASFPGIESVLVPQEINELRDEIDRRQSAVFQEMKSLEKTHPNHAHRAALTACRRNMDRIHQLFHPTEEPRIGEQDPTCLMNAELLKIPGIPLDDDWNCPVTPGTLEHQILGFLSNGPRSWDQAFEDQLESGSYRSARSLLRLDVWTDARRNELQEALEDSRTLSVESLQQLAQRIRAQIQESKQIEMISSKEASEYSAQIDEVEAHMSGEYRLDQIRGELTHIRQMLDNRRGQELKKIQERLSRLSGFDLNVATHQEAGSTPSVASLPKSSEEETPEEDDWALEV
;
A
#
# COMPACT_ATOMS: atom_id res chain seq x y z
N MET A 1 46.72 -5.77 14.96
CA MET A 1 47.76 -6.00 13.92
C MET A 1 47.47 -5.21 12.62
N ASN A 2 46.79 -4.06 12.71
CA ASN A 2 46.03 -3.48 11.60
C ASN A 2 46.82 -2.97 10.38
N SER A 3 48.12 -2.66 10.51
CA SER A 3 48.91 -2.02 9.43
C SER A 3 49.30 -2.93 8.26
N ALA A 4 49.16 -4.26 8.37
CA ALA A 4 49.65 -5.19 7.34
C ALA A 4 48.65 -5.48 6.21
N LEU A 5 47.34 -5.53 6.50
CA LEU A 5 46.31 -5.89 5.52
C LEU A 5 45.83 -4.73 4.66
N ILE A 6 45.84 -3.50 5.19
CA ILE A 6 45.37 -2.31 4.46
C ILE A 6 46.22 -2.07 3.18
N PRO A 7 47.57 -2.17 3.20
CA PRO A 7 48.38 -2.09 1.99
C PRO A 7 48.06 -3.18 0.95
N ASP A 8 47.76 -4.41 1.38
CA ASP A 8 47.47 -5.52 0.46
C ASP A 8 46.06 -5.41 -0.16
N PHE A 9 45.10 -4.91 0.61
CA PHE A 9 43.76 -4.53 0.18
C PHE A 9 43.82 -3.41 -0.88
N ASP A 10 44.58 -2.35 -0.61
CA ASP A 10 44.78 -1.23 -1.54
C ASP A 10 45.54 -1.65 -2.81
N GLN A 11 46.57 -2.49 -2.70
CA GLN A 11 47.28 -3.03 -3.86
C GLN A 11 46.34 -3.85 -4.76
N LEU A 12 45.59 -4.81 -4.21
CA LEU A 12 44.66 -5.62 -5.00
C LEU A 12 43.57 -4.75 -5.64
N GLN A 13 43.04 -3.75 -4.93
CA GLN A 13 42.05 -2.83 -5.49
C GLN A 13 42.65 -1.93 -6.59
N GLN A 14 43.92 -1.53 -6.47
CA GLN A 14 44.64 -0.80 -7.52
C GLN A 14 44.88 -1.68 -8.76
N ALA A 15 45.29 -2.94 -8.59
CA ALA A 15 45.45 -3.88 -9.71
C ALA A 15 44.11 -4.21 -10.39
N ALA A 16 43.03 -4.40 -9.62
CA ALA A 16 41.68 -4.57 -10.17
C ALA A 16 41.25 -3.36 -11.03
N ARG A 17 41.52 -2.13 -10.56
CA ARG A 17 41.28 -0.89 -11.32
C ARG A 17 42.18 -0.75 -12.55
N LYS A 18 43.45 -1.15 -12.45
CA LYS A 18 44.46 -1.12 -13.53
C LYS A 18 44.06 -2.10 -14.66
N LEU A 19 43.79 -3.36 -14.31
CA LEU A 19 43.28 -4.38 -15.22
C LEU A 19 41.93 -3.97 -15.84
N SER A 20 41.01 -3.40 -15.05
CA SER A 20 39.73 -2.91 -15.57
C SER A 20 39.88 -1.75 -16.58
N ARG A 21 40.90 -0.89 -16.45
CA ARG A 21 41.21 0.14 -17.46
C ARG A 21 41.79 -0.50 -18.71
N VAL A 22 42.84 -1.31 -18.59
CA VAL A 22 43.48 -1.97 -19.74
C VAL A 22 42.49 -2.86 -20.52
N LEU A 23 41.52 -3.48 -19.85
CA LEU A 23 40.41 -4.18 -20.52
C LEU A 23 39.44 -3.24 -21.25
N LEU A 24 39.10 -2.07 -20.68
CA LEU A 24 38.27 -1.06 -21.35
C LEU A 24 38.97 -0.46 -22.57
N ASP A 25 40.27 -0.18 -22.47
CA ASP A 25 41.10 0.39 -23.53
C ASP A 25 41.36 -0.63 -24.66
N ALA A 26 41.41 -1.92 -24.34
CA ALA A 26 41.59 -3.01 -25.30
C ALA A 26 40.32 -3.41 -26.07
N VAL A 27 39.13 -3.18 -25.51
CA VAL A 27 37.85 -3.61 -26.11
C VAL A 27 37.60 -3.02 -27.51
N PRO A 28 37.85 -1.71 -27.79
CA PRO A 28 37.72 -1.16 -29.15
C PRO A 28 38.67 -1.81 -30.15
N LEU A 29 39.95 -2.00 -29.77
CA LEU A 29 40.98 -2.58 -30.63
C LEU A 29 40.67 -4.05 -30.99
N LEU A 30 40.15 -4.81 -30.03
CA LEU A 30 39.62 -6.17 -30.23
C LEU A 30 38.44 -6.19 -31.22
N ALA A 31 37.52 -5.23 -31.09
CA ALA A 31 36.32 -5.14 -31.94
C ALA A 31 36.64 -4.76 -33.40
N GLU A 32 37.60 -3.86 -33.62
CA GLU A 32 37.96 -3.38 -34.97
C GLU A 32 38.90 -4.33 -35.73
N GLN A 33 39.83 -5.01 -35.04
CA GLN A 33 40.93 -5.72 -35.70
C GLN A 33 40.94 -7.24 -35.51
N GLY A 34 40.09 -7.79 -34.63
CA GLY A 34 39.95 -9.24 -34.42
C GLY A 34 41.22 -9.95 -33.91
N ARG A 35 42.22 -9.20 -33.45
CA ARG A 35 43.46 -9.70 -32.85
C ARG A 35 43.40 -9.57 -31.34
N PHE A 36 43.89 -10.58 -30.63
CA PHE A 36 44.12 -10.45 -29.19
C PHE A 36 45.16 -9.34 -28.93
N PRO A 37 44.98 -8.50 -27.89
CA PRO A 37 45.94 -7.45 -27.54
C PRO A 37 47.27 -8.01 -27.04
N ASP A 38 48.29 -7.15 -27.02
CA ASP A 38 49.68 -7.46 -26.70
C ASP A 38 49.93 -8.20 -25.37
N ASP A 39 51.16 -8.69 -25.23
CA ASP A 39 51.74 -9.26 -23.99
C ASP A 39 51.45 -8.41 -22.73
N GLN A 40 51.17 -7.11 -22.87
CA GLN A 40 50.74 -6.24 -21.80
C GLN A 40 49.44 -6.70 -21.12
N LEU A 41 48.39 -7.09 -21.85
CA LEU A 41 47.15 -7.58 -21.22
C LEU A 41 47.39 -8.92 -20.50
N LEU A 42 48.19 -9.80 -21.11
CA LEU A 42 48.65 -11.04 -20.49
C LEU A 42 49.51 -10.80 -19.23
N HIS A 43 50.30 -9.72 -19.19
CA HIS A 43 51.05 -9.29 -18.02
C HIS A 43 50.10 -8.82 -16.91
N GLU A 44 49.17 -7.91 -17.19
CA GLU A 44 48.21 -7.39 -16.21
C GLU A 44 47.32 -8.48 -15.60
N ILE A 45 46.86 -9.45 -16.41
CA ILE A 45 46.09 -10.60 -15.93
C ILE A 45 46.94 -11.47 -14.97
N ARG A 46 48.22 -11.72 -15.30
CA ARG A 46 49.15 -12.47 -14.44
C ARG A 46 49.52 -11.70 -13.16
N GLU A 47 49.63 -10.38 -13.24
CA GLU A 47 49.89 -9.50 -12.09
C GLU A 47 48.69 -9.52 -11.14
N TYR A 48 47.47 -9.37 -11.66
CA TYR A 48 46.24 -9.49 -10.87
C TYR A 48 46.07 -10.88 -10.24
N ASP A 49 46.23 -11.97 -11.01
CA ASP A 49 46.15 -13.35 -10.48
C ASP A 49 47.17 -13.61 -9.36
N ARG A 50 48.40 -13.11 -9.51
CA ARG A 50 49.43 -13.14 -8.46
C ARG A 50 48.99 -12.37 -7.22
N GLN A 51 48.43 -11.17 -7.37
CA GLN A 51 47.98 -10.36 -6.23
C GLN A 51 46.75 -10.96 -5.54
N GLU A 52 45.78 -11.50 -6.29
CA GLU A 52 44.61 -12.16 -5.71
C GLU A 52 45.03 -13.42 -4.94
N LYS A 53 45.95 -14.23 -5.47
CA LYS A 53 46.55 -15.36 -4.76
C LYS A 53 47.29 -14.93 -3.49
N HIS A 54 47.99 -13.79 -3.51
CA HIS A 54 48.64 -13.25 -2.31
C HIS A 54 47.62 -12.80 -1.26
N PHE A 55 46.63 -11.98 -1.66
CA PHE A 55 45.56 -11.52 -0.79
C PHE A 55 44.79 -12.70 -0.16
N ARG A 56 44.46 -13.75 -0.94
CA ARG A 56 43.86 -14.99 -0.42
C ARG A 56 44.75 -15.67 0.62
N GLN A 57 46.08 -15.72 0.44
CA GLN A 57 47.00 -16.26 1.46
C GLN A 57 47.02 -15.41 2.74
N VAL A 58 46.92 -14.08 2.64
CA VAL A 58 46.90 -13.16 3.79
C VAL A 58 45.55 -13.22 4.52
N LEU A 59 44.43 -13.14 3.78
CA LEU A 59 43.07 -13.36 4.30
C LEU A 59 42.94 -14.74 4.96
N GLY A 60 43.52 -15.77 4.36
CA GLY A 60 43.59 -17.12 4.91
C GLY A 60 44.49 -17.26 6.14
N LYS A 61 45.28 -16.25 6.53
CA LYS A 61 45.88 -16.14 7.88
C LYS A 61 44.94 -15.40 8.82
N LEU A 62 44.44 -14.23 8.40
CA LEU A 62 43.54 -13.39 9.19
C LEU A 62 42.30 -14.17 9.68
N LEU A 63 41.67 -14.97 8.81
CA LEU A 63 40.52 -15.83 9.20
C LEU A 63 40.87 -16.84 10.30
N ARG A 64 42.10 -17.39 10.30
CA ARG A 64 42.56 -18.29 11.38
C ARG A 64 42.89 -17.53 12.67
N GLU A 65 43.44 -16.32 12.56
CA GLU A 65 43.70 -15.43 13.69
C GLU A 65 42.40 -14.95 14.34
N SER A 66 41.39 -14.60 13.54
CA SER A 66 40.03 -14.28 13.99
C SER A 66 39.18 -15.50 14.38
N ARG A 67 39.70 -16.73 14.22
CA ARG A 67 38.98 -18.02 14.39
C ARG A 67 37.71 -18.18 13.53
N LEU A 68 37.56 -17.40 12.47
CA LEU A 68 36.47 -17.59 11.50
C LEU A 68 36.75 -18.80 10.59
N PRO A 69 35.70 -19.55 10.20
CA PRO A 69 35.85 -20.66 9.26
C PRO A 69 36.29 -20.15 7.88
N ILE A 70 37.29 -20.81 7.27
CA ILE A 70 37.68 -20.54 5.88
C ILE A 70 36.58 -21.11 4.96
N PRO A 71 35.95 -20.31 4.07
CA PRO A 71 34.90 -20.83 3.19
C PRO A 71 35.44 -21.92 2.25
N GLY A 72 34.84 -23.12 2.27
CA GLY A 72 35.34 -24.27 1.51
C GLY A 72 35.44 -24.02 0.00
N GLU A 73 34.52 -23.24 -0.56
CA GLU A 73 34.52 -22.83 -1.96
C GLU A 73 35.08 -21.42 -2.19
N TRP A 74 35.96 -20.89 -1.32
CA TRP A 74 36.46 -19.51 -1.41
C TRP A 74 37.03 -19.13 -2.79
N HIS A 75 37.52 -20.09 -3.58
CA HIS A 75 37.99 -19.89 -4.95
C HIS A 75 36.90 -19.43 -5.94
N LYS A 76 35.61 -19.65 -5.63
CA LYS A 76 34.45 -19.16 -6.40
C LYS A 76 33.93 -17.80 -5.94
N LEU A 77 34.31 -17.36 -4.73
CA LEU A 77 33.88 -16.06 -4.19
C LEU A 77 34.43 -14.93 -5.06
N SER A 78 33.55 -13.98 -5.38
CA SER A 78 33.92 -12.75 -6.08
C SER A 78 34.83 -11.87 -5.22
N HIS A 79 35.55 -10.96 -5.86
CA HIS A 79 36.38 -9.97 -5.17
C HIS A 79 35.60 -9.22 -4.07
N ARG A 80 34.32 -8.85 -4.29
CA ARG A 80 33.50 -8.16 -3.28
C ARG A 80 33.26 -9.02 -2.03
N GLU A 81 32.99 -10.31 -2.20
CA GLU A 81 32.74 -11.25 -1.09
C GLU A 81 34.03 -11.54 -0.31
N LEU A 82 35.18 -11.61 -0.98
CA LEU A 82 36.49 -11.74 -0.33
C LEU A 82 36.86 -10.49 0.49
N MET A 83 36.57 -9.29 -0.04
CA MET A 83 36.79 -8.03 0.67
C MET A 83 35.86 -7.91 1.90
N LEU A 84 34.60 -8.35 1.78
CA LEU A 84 33.67 -8.43 2.91
C LEU A 84 34.19 -9.39 3.98
N GLN A 85 34.57 -10.61 3.63
CA GLN A 85 35.16 -11.59 4.55
C GLN A 85 36.44 -11.07 5.23
N GLY A 86 37.24 -10.26 4.52
CA GLY A 86 38.40 -9.57 5.10
C GLY A 86 38.01 -8.50 6.13
N GLN A 87 37.00 -7.67 5.83
CA GLN A 87 36.49 -6.67 6.76
C GLN A 87 35.84 -7.31 8.01
N THR A 88 35.02 -8.34 7.80
CA THR A 88 34.44 -9.22 8.84
C THR A 88 35.52 -9.75 9.77
N ALA A 89 36.59 -10.36 9.22
CA ALA A 89 37.68 -10.91 10.02
C ALA A 89 38.51 -9.84 10.75
N LEU A 90 38.72 -8.68 10.12
CA LEU A 90 39.43 -7.54 10.72
C LEU A 90 38.65 -6.97 11.92
N MET A 91 37.33 -6.85 11.81
CA MET A 91 36.46 -6.38 12.91
C MET A 91 36.50 -7.32 14.12
N VAL A 92 36.47 -8.65 13.93
CA VAL A 92 36.65 -9.61 15.04
C VAL A 92 38.01 -9.44 15.72
N CYS A 93 39.08 -9.27 14.95
CA CYS A 93 40.41 -9.03 15.52
C CYS A 93 40.47 -7.70 16.30
N GLN A 94 39.88 -6.63 15.78
CA GLN A 94 39.82 -5.33 16.46
C GLN A 94 38.99 -5.37 17.73
N ALA A 95 37.81 -6.02 17.71
CA ALA A 95 36.98 -6.20 18.90
C ALA A 95 37.72 -7.01 19.99
N ARG A 96 38.54 -8.01 19.63
CA ARG A 96 39.41 -8.72 20.58
C ARG A 96 40.54 -7.83 21.11
N GLU A 97 41.27 -7.11 20.25
CA GLU A 97 42.33 -6.17 20.68
C GLU A 97 41.79 -5.15 21.69
N LEU A 98 40.60 -4.59 21.42
CA LEU A 98 39.90 -3.66 22.32
C LEU A 98 39.39 -4.33 23.60
N ALA A 99 38.83 -5.54 23.53
CA ALA A 99 38.36 -6.26 24.71
C ALA A 99 39.50 -6.54 25.69
N GLU A 100 40.68 -6.95 25.19
CA GLU A 100 41.86 -7.14 26.04
C GLU A 100 42.37 -5.84 26.66
N GLU A 101 42.33 -4.71 25.92
CA GLU A 101 42.65 -3.39 26.47
C GLU A 101 41.66 -2.98 27.57
N TYR A 102 40.35 -3.06 27.32
CA TYR A 102 39.33 -2.72 28.32
C TYR A 102 39.40 -3.64 29.55
N ARG A 103 39.71 -4.93 29.37
CA ARG A 103 39.98 -5.90 30.45
C ARG A 103 41.19 -5.46 31.28
N ALA A 104 42.24 -4.91 30.65
CA ALA A 104 43.41 -4.38 31.33
C ALA A 104 43.11 -3.05 32.07
N ARG A 105 42.37 -2.13 31.44
CA ARG A 105 41.93 -0.84 32.03
C ARG A 105 41.04 -1.08 33.25
N LEU A 106 40.03 -1.96 33.16
CA LEU A 106 39.19 -2.37 34.30
C LEU A 106 40.01 -2.93 35.45
N ARG A 107 41.00 -3.80 35.19
CA ARG A 107 41.88 -4.35 36.23
C ARG A 107 42.63 -3.25 37.00
N GLN A 108 43.05 -2.17 36.33
CA GLN A 108 43.74 -1.03 36.93
C GLN A 108 42.80 0.01 37.57
N ALA A 109 41.54 0.11 37.14
CA ALA A 109 40.56 1.08 37.63
C ALA A 109 40.26 0.94 39.14
N GLN A 110 40.04 2.07 39.81
CA GLN A 110 39.74 2.17 41.25
C GLN A 110 38.24 2.34 41.56
N CYS A 111 37.38 1.79 40.71
CA CYS A 111 35.94 1.72 40.93
C CYS A 111 35.56 0.71 42.03
N SER A 112 34.29 0.69 42.46
CA SER A 112 33.78 -0.24 43.47
C SER A 112 33.92 -1.70 43.01
N HIS A 113 34.15 -2.61 43.96
CA HIS A 113 34.36 -4.03 43.65
C HIS A 113 33.17 -4.67 42.93
N GLU A 114 31.94 -4.25 43.27
CA GLU A 114 30.70 -4.72 42.66
C GLU A 114 30.62 -4.34 41.17
N LEU A 115 30.68 -3.04 40.85
CA LEU A 115 30.69 -2.53 39.47
C LEU A 115 31.87 -3.10 38.65
N LYS A 116 33.03 -3.28 39.30
CA LYS A 116 34.21 -3.90 38.68
C LYS A 116 33.99 -5.38 38.36
N SER A 117 33.24 -6.10 39.19
CA SER A 117 32.89 -7.51 38.95
C SER A 117 31.81 -7.66 37.89
N GLU A 118 30.83 -6.75 37.86
CA GLU A 118 29.76 -6.65 36.86
C GLU A 118 30.34 -6.42 35.45
N LEU A 119 31.13 -5.37 35.27
CA LEU A 119 31.75 -5.04 33.98
C LEU A 119 32.78 -6.09 33.52
N LEU A 120 33.40 -6.84 34.44
CA LEU A 120 34.25 -8.01 34.11
C LEU A 120 33.45 -9.32 33.88
N GLY A 121 32.14 -9.31 34.14
CA GLY A 121 31.19 -10.33 33.72
C GLY A 121 30.73 -10.07 32.29
N GLU A 122 30.12 -8.90 32.04
CA GLU A 122 29.65 -8.46 30.71
C GLU A 122 30.76 -8.55 29.65
N LEU A 123 31.97 -8.08 29.98
CA LEU A 123 33.11 -8.17 29.07
C LEU A 123 33.54 -9.62 28.80
N ARG A 124 33.35 -10.55 29.75
CA ARG A 124 33.67 -11.98 29.54
C ARG A 124 32.63 -12.67 28.67
N GLU A 125 31.36 -12.32 28.83
CA GLU A 125 30.26 -12.81 27.98
C GLU A 125 30.48 -12.34 26.54
N PHE A 126 30.79 -11.05 26.34
CA PHE A 126 31.18 -10.52 25.04
C PHE A 126 32.46 -11.19 24.48
N GLU A 127 33.49 -11.40 25.30
CA GLU A 127 34.69 -12.15 24.91
C GLU A 127 34.37 -13.60 24.47
N SER A 128 33.34 -14.24 25.03
CA SER A 128 32.91 -15.57 24.60
C SER A 128 32.24 -15.56 23.22
N LEU A 129 31.44 -14.53 22.90
CA LEU A 129 30.94 -14.28 21.55
C LEU A 129 32.10 -14.05 20.57
N LEU A 130 33.14 -13.33 20.99
CA LEU A 130 34.36 -13.16 20.21
C LEU A 130 35.20 -14.44 20.07
N GLU A 131 35.06 -15.46 20.93
CA GLU A 131 35.79 -16.73 20.81
C GLU A 131 35.20 -17.65 19.74
N SER A 132 33.87 -17.63 19.56
CA SER A 132 33.12 -18.36 18.52
C SER A 132 32.15 -17.42 17.78
N PRO A 133 32.67 -16.49 16.95
CA PRO A 133 31.87 -15.45 16.33
C PRO A 133 30.81 -16.02 15.36
N PRO A 134 29.54 -15.57 15.44
CA PRO A 134 28.50 -15.98 14.51
C PRO A 134 28.77 -15.46 13.09
N LEU A 135 28.13 -16.10 12.11
CA LEU A 135 28.11 -15.67 10.71
C LEU A 135 26.65 -15.60 10.23
N PRO A 136 26.11 -14.41 9.89
CA PRO A 136 26.77 -13.09 9.96
C PRO A 136 27.17 -12.68 11.39
N ILE A 137 28.14 -11.76 11.47
CA ILE A 137 28.53 -11.11 12.73
C ILE A 137 27.36 -10.26 13.25
N THR A 138 27.16 -10.24 14.58
CA THR A 138 26.14 -9.40 15.23
C THR A 138 26.53 -7.92 15.26
N ASP A 139 25.55 -7.03 15.22
CA ASP A 139 25.79 -5.58 15.25
C ASP A 139 26.54 -5.15 16.52
N GLU A 140 26.31 -5.81 17.67
CA GLU A 140 27.08 -5.62 18.92
C GLU A 140 28.60 -5.71 18.72
N MET A 141 29.06 -6.68 17.92
CA MET A 141 30.49 -6.86 17.62
C MET A 141 31.02 -5.79 16.66
N ILE A 142 30.18 -5.26 15.77
CA ILE A 142 30.51 -4.16 14.85
C ILE A 142 30.60 -2.85 15.64
N ASP A 143 29.64 -2.57 16.52
CA ASP A 143 29.64 -1.41 17.40
C ASP A 143 30.84 -1.43 18.36
N PHE A 144 31.22 -2.61 18.87
CA PHE A 144 32.39 -2.73 19.74
C PHE A 144 33.70 -2.51 18.96
N ALA A 145 33.81 -3.02 17.72
CA ALA A 145 34.97 -2.73 16.87
C ALA A 145 35.06 -1.23 16.50
N THR A 146 33.92 -0.55 16.34
CA THR A 146 33.85 0.85 15.90
C THR A 146 33.85 1.90 17.02
N HIS A 147 33.97 1.48 18.29
CA HIS A 147 33.95 2.34 19.49
C HIS A 147 32.59 3.01 19.74
N HIS A 148 31.50 2.28 19.51
CA HIS A 148 30.12 2.74 19.69
C HIS A 148 29.33 1.89 20.71
N HIS A 149 29.88 0.78 21.21
CA HIS A 149 29.15 -0.15 22.06
C HIS A 149 28.92 0.37 23.49
N PRO A 150 27.71 0.22 24.09
CA PRO A 150 27.40 0.73 25.43
C PRO A 150 28.37 0.29 26.54
N LEU A 151 28.83 -0.97 26.50
CA LEU A 151 29.82 -1.50 27.46
C LEU A 151 31.11 -0.66 27.50
N GLN A 152 31.58 -0.16 26.35
CA GLN A 152 32.80 0.63 26.28
C GLN A 152 32.62 1.96 27.03
N ASN A 153 31.52 2.66 26.78
CA ASN A 153 31.14 3.87 27.50
C ASN A 153 31.03 3.65 29.02
N ARG A 154 30.43 2.53 29.47
CA ARG A 154 30.36 2.17 30.89
C ARG A 154 31.74 1.94 31.51
N ILE A 155 32.62 1.25 30.80
CA ILE A 155 34.00 0.98 31.25
C ILE A 155 34.81 2.28 31.32
N GLU A 156 34.70 3.17 30.33
CA GLU A 156 35.40 4.45 30.34
C GLU A 156 34.92 5.35 31.48
N GLN A 157 33.60 5.42 31.73
CA GLN A 157 33.05 6.11 32.90
C GLN A 157 33.57 5.53 34.22
N ALA A 158 33.60 4.20 34.37
CA ALA A 158 34.15 3.55 35.56
C ALA A 158 35.67 3.77 35.75
N CYS A 159 36.42 3.95 34.65
CA CYS A 159 37.85 4.30 34.67
C CYS A 159 38.11 5.79 34.93
N ALA A 160 37.14 6.67 34.65
CA ALA A 160 37.27 8.12 34.79
C ALA A 160 37.06 8.64 36.23
N ILE A 161 36.54 7.80 37.14
CA ILE A 161 36.33 8.16 38.55
C ILE A 161 37.70 8.41 39.22
N PRO A 162 38.01 9.63 39.67
CA PRO A 162 39.28 9.91 40.33
C PRO A 162 39.35 9.23 41.69
N ALA A 163 40.55 8.79 42.07
CA ALA A 163 40.80 8.18 43.38
C ALA A 163 40.33 9.11 44.52
N PRO A 164 39.56 8.61 45.51
CA PRO A 164 39.20 9.43 46.67
C PRO A 164 40.47 9.85 47.42
N PRO A 165 40.58 11.12 47.84
CA PRO A 165 41.77 11.61 48.52
C PRO A 165 42.02 10.82 49.82
N PRO A 166 43.28 10.53 50.17
CA PRO A 166 43.60 9.70 51.33
C PRO A 166 43.08 10.35 52.63
N VAL A 167 42.09 9.71 53.25
CA VAL A 167 41.45 10.21 54.47
C VAL A 167 42.42 10.12 55.64
N GLU A 168 42.80 11.29 56.19
CA GLU A 168 43.58 11.36 57.43
C GLU A 168 42.85 10.65 58.57
N GLN A 169 43.48 9.63 59.17
CA GLN A 169 42.95 8.93 60.33
C GLN A 169 43.00 9.81 61.59
N LYS A 170 41.95 10.59 61.85
CA LYS A 170 41.77 11.34 63.11
C LYS A 170 41.05 10.49 64.14
N SER A 171 41.79 10.11 65.18
CA SER A 171 41.33 9.32 66.33
C SER A 171 40.47 10.13 67.29
N VAL A 172 39.17 9.83 67.38
CA VAL A 172 38.23 10.31 68.41
C VAL A 172 37.34 9.13 68.81
N VAL A 173 37.67 8.41 69.89
CA VAL A 173 37.08 8.53 71.25
C VAL A 173 35.63 8.05 71.35
N VAL A 174 35.44 7.01 72.17
CA VAL A 174 34.15 6.42 72.57
C VAL A 174 33.47 7.23 73.68
N PRO A 175 32.14 7.36 73.66
CA PRO A 175 31.34 7.40 74.88
C PRO A 175 30.25 6.30 74.90
N GLU A 176 29.74 6.02 76.10
CA GLU A 176 28.82 4.90 76.41
C GLU A 176 27.33 5.27 76.26
N THR A 177 26.46 4.25 76.36
CA THR A 177 24.99 4.38 76.31
C THR A 177 24.38 4.94 77.60
N PRO A 178 23.12 5.41 77.54
CA PRO A 178 22.11 4.84 78.44
C PRO A 178 20.77 4.48 77.76
N GLN A 179 19.82 3.99 78.56
CA GLN A 179 18.58 3.28 78.16
C GLN A 179 17.30 4.15 78.20
N VAL A 180 16.17 3.56 77.74
CA VAL A 180 14.74 3.71 78.16
C VAL A 180 13.84 3.41 76.93
N GLU A 181 13.29 2.20 76.78
CA GLU A 181 11.90 1.82 77.13
C GLU A 181 10.83 2.74 76.50
N THR A 182 10.12 2.32 75.44
CA THR A 182 8.77 1.69 75.46
C THR A 182 8.24 1.52 74.01
N ALA A 183 7.22 0.72 73.63
CA ALA A 183 6.57 -0.46 74.22
C ALA A 183 5.62 -1.17 73.20
N ILE A 184 5.37 -2.48 73.40
CA ILE A 184 4.15 -3.29 73.13
C ILE A 184 3.27 -2.89 71.90
N SER A 185 3.17 -3.69 70.83
CA SER A 185 2.20 -4.81 70.77
C SER A 185 2.45 -5.85 69.64
N ALA A 186 2.07 -7.10 69.91
CA ALA A 186 1.91 -8.27 69.00
C ALA A 186 0.81 -9.18 69.64
N PRO A 187 0.45 -10.41 69.17
CA PRO A 187 0.82 -11.20 67.98
C PRO A 187 -0.43 -11.63 67.14
N THR A 188 -0.41 -12.58 66.17
CA THR A 188 -0.55 -14.08 66.31
C THR A 188 -0.68 -14.65 64.87
N ILE A 189 0.20 -15.53 64.32
CA ILE A 189 0.23 -17.02 64.33
C ILE A 189 -1.10 -17.67 63.84
N GLY A 190 -1.17 -18.68 62.95
CA GLY A 190 -0.20 -19.51 62.17
C GLY A 190 -0.90 -20.07 60.89
N GLN A 191 -0.51 -21.16 60.19
CA GLN A 191 0.47 -22.25 60.39
C GLN A 191 1.03 -22.79 59.03
N LYS A 192 2.02 -23.71 59.08
CA LYS A 192 2.61 -24.54 57.97
C LYS A 192 1.93 -25.93 57.86
N PRO A 193 2.34 -26.92 57.00
CA PRO A 193 3.35 -27.00 55.91
C PRO A 193 2.65 -27.25 54.53
N GLN A 194 3.14 -27.88 53.43
CA GLN A 194 4.30 -28.71 52.98
C GLN A 194 4.85 -28.15 51.62
N GLU A 195 5.96 -28.56 50.96
CA GLU A 195 6.46 -29.85 50.38
C GLU A 195 5.50 -30.42 49.30
N ASP A 196 5.91 -30.70 48.05
CA ASP A 196 7.22 -31.13 47.53
C ASP A 196 7.95 -30.17 46.56
N ALA A 197 9.21 -30.50 46.25
CA ALA A 197 10.00 -29.90 45.17
C ALA A 197 10.77 -30.98 44.38
N LEU A 198 10.66 -30.97 43.05
CA LEU A 198 11.52 -31.75 42.14
C LEU A 198 11.94 -30.90 40.94
N ILE A 199 13.20 -30.44 40.98
CA ILE A 199 13.91 -29.93 39.82
C ILE A 199 14.44 -31.14 39.04
N PHE A 200 14.19 -31.20 37.72
CA PHE A 200 14.88 -32.13 36.84
C PHE A 200 15.34 -31.44 35.56
N THR A 201 16.65 -31.44 35.34
CA THR A 201 17.31 -30.91 34.15
C THR A 201 17.22 -31.88 32.98
N ILE A 202 16.67 -31.44 31.85
CA ILE A 202 16.67 -32.21 30.60
C ILE A 202 17.97 -31.95 29.83
N GLU A 203 19.09 -32.50 30.33
CA GLU A 203 20.41 -32.35 29.69
C GLU A 203 21.28 -33.62 29.74
N ASP A 204 20.68 -34.82 29.71
CA ASP A 204 21.45 -36.09 29.70
C ASP A 204 20.85 -37.21 28.81
N ALA A 205 20.15 -36.83 27.73
CA ALA A 205 19.54 -37.77 26.77
C ALA A 205 20.41 -38.04 25.52
N ARG A 206 21.67 -37.56 25.48
CA ARG A 206 22.49 -37.55 24.25
C ARG A 206 23.48 -38.72 24.09
N ASN A 207 23.63 -39.59 25.11
CA ASN A 207 24.63 -40.67 25.09
C ASN A 207 24.11 -42.01 25.65
N ARG A 208 23.67 -42.92 24.76
CA ARG A 208 23.80 -44.41 24.79
C ARG A 208 22.63 -45.13 24.11
N ALA A 209 22.73 -45.36 22.80
CA ALA A 209 21.93 -46.38 22.10
C ALA A 209 22.61 -46.75 20.77
N GLY A 210 23.73 -47.48 20.84
CA GLY A 210 24.40 -47.99 19.65
C GLY A 210 24.85 -49.43 19.85
N GLU A 211 24.14 -50.38 19.26
CA GLU A 211 24.72 -51.51 18.52
C GLU A 211 23.65 -52.29 17.73
N ARG A 212 23.94 -52.48 16.43
CA ARG A 212 23.59 -53.65 15.58
C ARG A 212 22.14 -54.16 15.51
N ALA A 213 21.55 -53.96 14.33
CA ALA A 213 21.17 -55.08 13.47
C ALA A 213 21.42 -54.70 11.99
N ASP A 214 22.02 -55.60 11.21
CA ASP A 214 22.20 -55.44 9.76
C ASP A 214 20.93 -55.88 9.00
N LEU A 215 20.63 -55.25 7.86
CA LEU A 215 20.07 -55.90 6.65
C LEU A 215 19.89 -54.92 5.47
N GLU A 216 20.46 -55.30 4.33
CA GLU A 216 20.09 -55.08 2.91
C GLU A 216 19.54 -53.72 2.41
N GLN A 217 20.25 -53.16 1.40
CA GLN A 217 19.80 -52.04 0.57
C GLN A 217 18.98 -52.52 -0.64
N PRO A 218 17.83 -51.90 -0.98
CA PRO A 218 17.23 -52.00 -2.31
C PRO A 218 17.87 -50.99 -3.29
N ALA A 219 17.90 -51.35 -4.57
CA ALA A 219 18.42 -50.52 -5.67
C ALA A 219 17.43 -49.40 -6.09
N PRO A 220 17.88 -48.33 -6.77
CA PRO A 220 16.98 -47.31 -7.34
C PRO A 220 16.09 -47.90 -8.45
N PRO A 221 14.84 -47.42 -8.62
CA PRO A 221 13.91 -47.95 -9.61
C PRO A 221 14.30 -47.60 -11.04
N GLU A 222 14.04 -48.53 -11.96
CA GLU A 222 14.28 -48.38 -13.39
C GLU A 222 13.22 -47.50 -14.08
N THR A 223 13.59 -46.89 -15.21
CA THR A 223 12.68 -46.12 -16.06
C THR A 223 11.66 -47.02 -16.77
N PRO A 224 10.36 -46.69 -16.79
CA PRO A 224 9.39 -47.39 -17.64
C PRO A 224 9.67 -47.12 -19.14
N PRO A 225 9.37 -48.07 -20.04
CA PRO A 225 9.72 -47.98 -21.45
C PRO A 225 8.74 -47.15 -22.30
N GLU A 226 9.23 -46.72 -23.46
CA GLU A 226 8.42 -46.15 -24.55
C GLU A 226 7.47 -47.21 -25.15
N THR A 227 6.23 -46.84 -25.50
CA THR A 227 5.30 -47.69 -26.24
C THR A 227 4.52 -46.91 -27.31
N ASP A 228 4.96 -47.00 -28.57
CA ASP A 228 4.18 -46.60 -29.74
C ASP A 228 3.06 -47.62 -30.04
N SER A 229 1.80 -47.15 -30.16
CA SER A 229 0.70 -47.72 -30.98
C SER A 229 -0.58 -46.87 -30.77
N VAL A 230 -1.02 -46.02 -31.70
CA VAL A 230 -1.73 -46.35 -32.97
C VAL A 230 -3.21 -46.75 -32.78
N SER A 231 -4.05 -45.71 -32.70
CA SER A 231 -5.28 -45.51 -33.49
C SER A 231 -6.64 -46.18 -33.16
N VAL A 232 -7.69 -45.32 -33.19
CA VAL A 232 -9.10 -45.55 -33.60
C VAL A 232 -10.00 -46.47 -32.75
N ILE A 233 -11.02 -45.86 -32.12
CA ILE A 233 -12.47 -46.02 -32.42
C ILE A 233 -13.18 -44.73 -31.95
N ALA A 234 -14.36 -44.42 -32.48
CA ALA A 234 -15.13 -43.22 -32.14
C ALA A 234 -16.64 -43.53 -31.96
N GLU A 235 -17.26 -42.84 -31.01
CA GLU A 235 -18.71 -42.60 -30.80
C GLU A 235 -18.75 -41.38 -29.85
N GLU A 236 -19.18 -40.18 -30.27
CA GLU A 236 -20.51 -39.73 -30.71
C GLU A 236 -21.44 -39.37 -29.53
N ALA A 237 -21.53 -38.07 -29.24
CA ALA A 237 -22.56 -37.47 -28.38
C ALA A 237 -22.77 -36.00 -28.80
N LEU A 238 -23.93 -35.68 -29.37
CA LEU A 238 -24.29 -34.31 -29.76
C LEU A 238 -24.86 -33.54 -28.56
N ILE A 239 -24.43 -32.29 -28.38
CA ILE A 239 -25.25 -31.22 -27.81
C ILE A 239 -25.02 -29.96 -28.65
N GLU A 240 -26.10 -29.44 -29.25
CA GLU A 240 -26.11 -28.15 -29.95
C GLU A 240 -26.36 -27.01 -28.95
N PRO A 241 -25.73 -25.83 -29.15
CA PRO A 241 -26.31 -24.56 -28.76
C PRO A 241 -26.85 -23.81 -29.98
N SER A 242 -28.09 -23.33 -29.89
CA SER A 242 -28.79 -22.66 -30.97
C SER A 242 -28.36 -21.21 -31.19
N VAL A 243 -28.33 -20.81 -32.47
CA VAL A 243 -28.69 -19.50 -33.03
C VAL A 243 -28.99 -18.37 -32.02
N LEU A 244 -28.20 -17.31 -32.10
CA LEU A 244 -28.68 -15.93 -32.01
C LEU A 244 -27.98 -15.10 -33.10
N ASP A 245 -28.75 -14.36 -33.87
CA ASP A 245 -28.25 -13.42 -34.87
C ASP A 245 -27.79 -12.13 -34.19
N GLU A 246 -26.68 -11.54 -34.64
CA GLU A 246 -26.46 -10.10 -34.47
C GLU A 246 -25.56 -9.53 -35.59
N ASP A 247 -26.08 -8.52 -36.30
CA ASP A 247 -25.40 -7.88 -37.44
C ASP A 247 -24.25 -6.97 -36.97
N LEU A 248 -23.00 -7.35 -37.24
CA LEU A 248 -21.85 -6.44 -37.14
C LEU A 248 -21.19 -6.21 -38.51
N ILE A 249 -21.69 -5.18 -39.18
CA ILE A 249 -21.08 -4.59 -40.38
C ILE A 249 -19.76 -3.91 -39.97
N PHE A 250 -18.64 -4.44 -40.44
CA PHE A 250 -17.38 -3.70 -40.55
C PHE A 250 -16.73 -3.98 -41.91
N ASP A 251 -16.43 -2.88 -42.63
CA ASP A 251 -16.01 -2.90 -44.03
C ASP A 251 -14.59 -3.43 -44.28
N ASP A 252 -14.38 -3.83 -45.54
CA ASP A 252 -13.14 -4.31 -46.15
C ASP A 252 -11.93 -3.35 -45.97
N PHE A 253 -11.16 -3.47 -44.89
CA PHE A 253 -9.78 -2.95 -44.85
C PHE A 253 -8.80 -3.97 -45.45
N LYS A 254 -8.79 -4.02 -46.79
CA LYS A 254 -7.77 -4.75 -47.57
C LYS A 254 -6.41 -4.03 -47.49
N SER A 255 -5.67 -4.27 -46.41
CA SER A 255 -4.28 -3.80 -46.25
C SER A 255 -3.37 -4.32 -47.36
N ASP A 256 -2.69 -3.43 -48.07
CA ASP A 256 -1.84 -3.78 -49.21
C ASP A 256 -0.58 -4.55 -48.75
N PRO A 257 -0.25 -5.73 -49.32
CA PRO A 257 0.96 -6.48 -48.96
C PRO A 257 2.28 -5.74 -49.24
N ALA A 258 2.28 -4.60 -49.93
CA ALA A 258 3.46 -3.77 -50.18
C ALA A 258 4.12 -3.23 -48.89
N GLU A 259 3.38 -2.98 -47.81
CA GLU A 259 3.91 -2.28 -46.62
C GLU A 259 4.82 -3.14 -45.73
N LYS A 260 4.85 -4.47 -45.91
CA LYS A 260 5.68 -5.38 -45.09
C LYS A 260 7.07 -5.65 -45.68
N ARG A 261 7.66 -4.64 -46.33
CA ARG A 261 9.03 -4.68 -46.87
C ARG A 261 10.02 -4.09 -45.88
N ILE A 262 10.92 -4.92 -45.36
CA ILE A 262 12.05 -4.47 -44.52
C ILE A 262 12.97 -3.61 -45.40
N LEU A 263 13.07 -2.32 -45.09
CA LEU A 263 13.94 -1.38 -45.79
C LEU A 263 15.41 -1.79 -45.62
N THR A 264 16.17 -1.78 -46.72
CA THR A 264 17.63 -1.92 -46.67
C THR A 264 18.26 -0.67 -46.05
N ALA A 265 19.47 -0.80 -45.50
CA ALA A 265 20.18 0.34 -44.88
C ALA A 265 20.39 1.52 -45.87
N SER A 266 20.51 1.23 -47.17
CA SER A 266 20.54 2.25 -48.23
C SER A 266 19.21 2.99 -48.40
N GLU A 267 18.08 2.28 -48.38
CA GLU A 267 16.75 2.89 -48.50
C GLU A 267 16.38 3.68 -47.23
N LEU A 268 16.85 3.23 -46.05
CA LEU A 268 16.69 3.95 -44.79
C LEU A 268 17.47 5.26 -44.81
N ASN A 269 18.75 5.24 -45.20
CA ASN A 269 19.57 6.44 -45.32
C ASN A 269 18.99 7.40 -46.38
N GLN A 270 18.57 6.90 -47.54
CA GLN A 270 17.97 7.73 -48.59
C GLN A 270 16.67 8.42 -48.13
N ARG A 271 15.86 7.76 -47.28
CA ARG A 271 14.71 8.41 -46.62
C ARG A 271 15.15 9.42 -45.55
N LEU A 272 16.25 9.18 -44.84
CA LEU A 272 16.79 10.11 -43.85
C LEU A 272 17.27 11.41 -44.51
N ASP A 273 17.95 11.29 -45.67
CA ASP A 273 18.44 12.41 -46.46
C ASP A 273 17.26 13.23 -47.01
N GLN A 274 16.24 12.57 -47.58
CA GLN A 274 15.00 13.22 -48.04
C GLN A 274 14.28 13.98 -46.90
N PHE A 275 14.20 13.38 -45.71
CA PHE A 275 13.56 14.02 -44.55
C PHE A 275 14.35 15.24 -44.04
N GLN A 276 15.68 15.26 -44.24
CA GLN A 276 16.50 16.45 -43.96
C GLN A 276 16.29 17.56 -44.99
N GLU A 277 16.13 17.22 -46.28
CA GLU A 277 15.78 18.19 -47.32
C GLU A 277 14.38 18.80 -47.09
N GLU A 278 13.38 17.99 -46.72
CA GLU A 278 12.03 18.47 -46.35
C GLU A 278 12.07 19.40 -45.12
N LEU A 279 12.83 19.04 -44.07
CA LEU A 279 13.02 19.90 -42.89
C LEU A 279 13.72 21.22 -43.21
N LEU A 280 14.66 21.24 -44.16
CA LEU A 280 15.32 22.47 -44.60
C LEU A 280 14.33 23.40 -45.30
N HIS A 281 13.58 22.91 -46.29
CA HIS A 281 12.56 23.71 -46.98
C HIS A 281 11.41 24.16 -46.05
N GLN A 282 11.02 23.33 -45.07
CA GLN A 282 10.03 23.75 -44.08
C GLN A 282 10.55 24.92 -43.23
N ASN A 283 11.82 24.91 -42.82
CA ASN A 283 12.45 26.02 -42.10
C ASN A 283 12.65 27.28 -42.96
N GLU A 284 12.85 27.15 -44.27
CA GLU A 284 12.86 28.29 -45.20
C GLU A 284 11.46 28.92 -45.31
N SER A 285 10.40 28.12 -45.46
CA SER A 285 9.02 28.64 -45.50
C SER A 285 8.61 29.36 -44.20
N LEU A 286 9.13 28.90 -43.05
CA LEU A 286 8.96 29.53 -41.73
C LEU A 286 9.81 30.80 -41.52
N ARG A 287 10.77 31.09 -42.41
CA ARG A 287 11.45 32.39 -42.48
C ARG A 287 10.70 33.38 -43.37
N GLU A 288 10.31 32.98 -44.57
CA GLU A 288 9.58 33.86 -45.51
C GLU A 288 8.24 34.36 -44.93
N THR A 289 7.52 33.49 -44.20
CA THR A 289 6.30 33.87 -43.47
C THR A 289 6.55 34.75 -42.24
N ARG A 290 7.78 34.84 -41.75
CA ARG A 290 8.16 35.68 -40.59
C ARG A 290 8.68 37.06 -40.97
N GLU A 291 9.25 37.22 -42.16
CA GLU A 291 9.71 38.51 -42.69
C GLU A 291 8.59 39.34 -43.37
N THR A 292 7.39 38.76 -43.53
CA THR A 292 6.24 39.38 -44.21
C THR A 292 5.10 39.84 -43.28
N ALA A 293 5.25 39.68 -41.96
CA ALA A 293 4.23 40.09 -40.99
C ALA A 293 4.28 41.62 -40.67
N PRO A 294 3.15 42.35 -40.74
CA PRO A 294 3.10 43.76 -40.37
C PRO A 294 3.21 43.98 -38.84
N PRO A 295 3.66 45.17 -38.39
CA PRO A 295 3.75 45.48 -36.97
C PRO A 295 2.37 45.55 -36.31
N VAL A 296 2.23 44.91 -35.15
CA VAL A 296 0.96 44.80 -34.41
C VAL A 296 0.68 46.07 -33.60
N GLU A 297 -0.49 46.66 -33.79
CA GLU A 297 -1.00 47.75 -32.94
C GLU A 297 -1.44 47.19 -31.57
N THR A 298 -1.03 47.87 -30.49
CA THR A 298 -1.40 47.49 -29.13
C THR A 298 -2.85 47.88 -28.81
N PHE A 299 -3.77 46.94 -28.95
CA PHE A 299 -5.13 47.07 -28.44
C PHE A 299 -5.16 46.95 -26.91
N LEU A 300 -5.58 48.03 -26.25
CA LEU A 300 -5.98 48.02 -24.84
C LEU A 300 -7.44 47.57 -24.75
N PRO A 301 -7.80 46.60 -23.88
CA PRO A 301 -9.20 46.28 -23.62
C PRO A 301 -9.84 47.37 -22.76
N ALA A 302 -10.83 48.07 -23.30
CA ALA A 302 -11.68 48.96 -22.54
C ALA A 302 -12.80 48.16 -21.88
N ASP A 303 -12.70 47.99 -20.55
CA ASP A 303 -13.84 47.90 -19.60
C ASP A 303 -13.30 47.74 -18.17
N SER A 304 -12.85 48.84 -17.58
CA SER A 304 -12.57 48.95 -16.13
C SER A 304 -13.54 49.95 -15.51
N VAL A 305 -14.50 49.45 -14.74
CA VAL A 305 -15.66 50.23 -14.25
C VAL A 305 -15.48 50.66 -12.77
N PHE A 306 -14.23 50.73 -12.30
CA PHE A 306 -13.90 51.07 -10.91
C PHE A 306 -12.64 51.93 -10.76
N GLU A 307 -12.66 53.15 -11.32
CA GLU A 307 -11.61 54.15 -11.05
C GLU A 307 -12.14 55.60 -11.16
N GLU A 308 -13.11 55.97 -10.30
CA GLU A 308 -13.66 57.33 -10.21
C GLU A 308 -13.81 57.81 -8.75
N LEU A 309 -12.67 58.01 -8.06
CA LEU A 309 -12.54 58.92 -6.89
C LEU A 309 -11.10 59.01 -6.37
N GLU A 310 -10.27 59.85 -6.99
CA GLU A 310 -9.31 60.76 -6.32
C GLU A 310 -8.53 61.59 -7.36
N SER A 311 -8.85 62.88 -7.48
CA SER A 311 -8.21 63.78 -8.47
C SER A 311 -7.93 65.17 -7.89
N SER A 312 -6.66 65.48 -7.67
CA SER A 312 -6.11 66.84 -7.52
C SER A 312 -4.57 66.82 -7.68
N PRO A 313 -3.94 67.93 -8.12
CA PRO A 313 -2.88 67.78 -9.13
C PRO A 313 -1.51 68.42 -8.80
N GLU A 314 -0.57 68.16 -9.72
CA GLU A 314 0.56 69.02 -10.12
C GLU A 314 1.66 69.41 -9.10
N ALA A 315 2.85 68.81 -9.27
CA ALA A 315 4.14 69.49 -9.08
C ALA A 315 5.24 68.83 -9.96
N GLU A 316 6.10 69.63 -10.58
CA GLU A 316 7.19 69.15 -11.47
C GLU A 316 8.45 68.67 -10.70
N PRO A 317 9.19 67.66 -11.19
CA PRO A 317 10.49 67.26 -10.63
C PRO A 317 11.67 68.00 -11.29
N ALA A 318 12.05 69.17 -10.76
CA ALA A 318 13.27 69.87 -11.16
C ALA A 318 14.53 69.27 -10.49
N SER A 319 15.59 69.01 -11.27
CA SER A 319 16.84 68.42 -10.77
C SER A 319 17.72 69.43 -10.00
N GLY A 320 18.22 69.03 -8.81
CA GLY A 320 19.15 69.84 -8.00
C GLY A 320 20.19 68.99 -7.25
N ARG A 321 21.45 69.40 -7.28
CA ARG A 321 22.59 68.78 -6.56
C ARG A 321 22.90 69.52 -5.24
N LEU A 322 23.72 68.86 -4.41
CA LEU A 322 24.44 69.32 -3.20
C LEU A 322 23.63 69.09 -1.89
N ARG A 323 24.11 68.38 -0.86
CA ARG A 323 25.43 68.21 -0.20
C ARG A 323 25.66 69.21 0.95
N GLY A 324 25.29 68.83 2.17
CA GLY A 324 25.83 69.43 3.40
C GLY A 324 24.96 69.29 4.67
N HIS A 325 25.59 68.80 5.74
CA HIS A 325 25.25 68.99 7.17
C HIS A 325 23.90 68.53 7.73
N LEU A 326 23.96 67.64 8.73
CA LEU A 326 22.94 67.50 9.78
C LEU A 326 23.12 68.61 10.84
N PRO A 327 22.02 69.21 11.33
CA PRO A 327 21.91 69.78 12.67
C PRO A 327 21.18 68.82 13.63
N SER A 328 21.46 68.91 14.94
CA SER A 328 21.03 67.94 15.96
C SER A 328 19.72 68.34 16.67
N GLU A 329 18.61 68.47 15.94
CA GLU A 329 17.32 68.94 16.51
C GLU A 329 16.12 67.99 16.33
N ILE A 330 16.30 66.83 15.67
CA ILE A 330 15.21 65.87 15.39
C ILE A 330 14.90 64.94 16.59
N GLU A 331 15.89 64.65 17.46
CA GLU A 331 15.73 63.70 18.57
C GLU A 331 14.77 64.16 19.69
N GLN A 332 14.32 65.43 19.68
CA GLN A 332 13.37 65.96 20.66
C GLN A 332 11.91 66.09 20.16
N GLN A 333 11.62 65.81 18.88
CA GLN A 333 10.24 65.83 18.36
C GLN A 333 9.59 64.45 18.20
N ILE A 334 10.38 63.36 18.23
CA ILE A 334 9.87 61.98 18.16
C ILE A 334 9.26 61.53 19.51
N ALA A 335 9.68 62.16 20.62
CA ALA A 335 9.24 61.80 21.97
C ALA A 335 7.80 62.25 22.36
N SER A 336 7.17 63.13 21.58
CA SER A 336 5.87 63.76 21.93
C SER A 336 4.68 63.33 21.06
N VAL A 337 4.78 62.20 20.35
CA VAL A 337 3.73 61.68 19.45
C VAL A 337 2.99 60.46 20.05
N PHE A 338 3.46 59.93 21.18
CA PHE A 338 2.92 58.73 21.83
C PHE A 338 2.01 58.97 23.05
N GLU A 339 1.30 60.09 23.11
CA GLU A 339 0.14 60.25 24.03
C GLU A 339 -1.17 59.91 23.30
N LYS A 340 -1.48 58.62 23.23
CA LYS A 340 -2.77 58.13 22.71
C LYS A 340 -3.82 58.18 23.82
N PRO A 341 -4.97 58.86 23.64
CA PRO A 341 -6.00 58.97 24.68
C PRO A 341 -6.61 57.60 25.04
N PRO A 342 -7.20 57.44 26.24
CA PRO A 342 -7.80 56.18 26.67
C PRO A 342 -9.04 55.87 25.84
N VAL A 343 -8.86 55.06 24.80
CA VAL A 343 -9.95 54.48 24.02
C VAL A 343 -10.68 53.48 24.93
N SER A 344 -11.95 53.75 25.24
CA SER A 344 -12.85 52.80 25.92
C SER A 344 -12.77 51.43 25.24
N PRO A 345 -12.86 50.30 25.97
CA PRO A 345 -12.79 48.98 25.38
C PRO A 345 -13.98 48.76 24.44
N VAL A 346 -13.74 49.01 23.15
CA VAL A 346 -14.56 48.45 22.08
C VAL A 346 -14.48 46.94 22.25
N PRO A 347 -15.61 46.23 22.40
CA PRO A 347 -15.57 44.78 22.48
C PRO A 347 -14.96 44.27 21.18
N LEU A 348 -13.80 43.61 21.29
CA LEU A 348 -13.25 42.83 20.19
C LEU A 348 -14.36 41.92 19.66
N PRO A 349 -14.61 41.86 18.34
CA PRO A 349 -15.50 40.85 17.80
C PRO A 349 -14.94 39.50 18.23
N ALA A 350 -15.74 38.73 18.97
CA ALA A 350 -15.29 37.49 19.57
C ALA A 350 -14.69 36.59 18.48
N GLU A 351 -13.45 36.15 18.68
CA GLU A 351 -12.76 35.29 17.73
C GLU A 351 -13.64 34.07 17.43
N PRO A 352 -13.79 33.64 16.15
CA PRO A 352 -14.60 32.48 15.78
C PRO A 352 -13.90 31.15 16.14
N SER A 353 -13.19 31.10 17.28
CA SER A 353 -12.41 29.97 17.81
C SER A 353 -13.29 28.83 18.36
N ARG A 354 -14.49 28.64 17.80
CA ARG A 354 -15.49 27.63 18.15
C ARG A 354 -16.26 27.13 16.92
N TYR A 355 -15.53 26.79 15.87
CA TYR A 355 -16.02 25.96 14.76
C TYR A 355 -15.25 24.64 14.61
N VAL A 356 -14.42 24.27 15.60
CA VAL A 356 -13.99 22.87 15.78
C VAL A 356 -15.20 22.06 16.22
N GLU A 357 -15.85 21.45 15.24
CA GLU A 357 -16.55 20.16 15.31
C GLU A 357 -17.22 19.83 16.65
N SER A 358 -18.22 20.66 17.00
CA SER A 358 -19.50 20.11 17.42
C SER A 358 -20.07 19.32 16.25
N LEU A 359 -19.57 18.09 16.03
CA LEU A 359 -20.27 17.06 15.28
C LEU A 359 -21.60 16.83 16.01
N ALA A 360 -22.64 17.52 15.56
CA ALA A 360 -23.99 17.25 16.03
C ALA A 360 -24.27 15.78 15.75
N GLU A 361 -24.67 15.03 16.79
CA GLU A 361 -24.86 13.59 16.72
C GLU A 361 -25.70 13.24 15.49
N VAL A 362 -25.09 12.52 14.55
CA VAL A 362 -25.68 12.27 13.24
C VAL A 362 -26.98 11.49 13.43
N ASP A 363 -28.09 12.07 12.98
CA ASP A 363 -29.42 11.49 13.15
C ASP A 363 -29.64 10.32 12.19
N PHE A 364 -29.01 9.19 12.51
CA PHE A 364 -29.16 7.94 11.76
C PHE A 364 -30.59 7.38 11.76
N SER A 365 -31.54 7.93 12.53
CA SER A 365 -32.92 7.42 12.55
C SER A 365 -33.61 7.54 11.18
N GLN A 366 -33.32 8.60 10.42
CA GLN A 366 -33.87 8.80 9.07
C GLN A 366 -33.22 7.85 8.05
N ILE A 367 -31.93 7.53 8.21
CA ILE A 367 -31.22 6.52 7.42
C ILE A 367 -31.79 5.13 7.70
N GLN A 368 -32.00 4.76 8.97
CA GLN A 368 -32.62 3.51 9.39
C GLN A 368 -34.05 3.37 8.82
N GLU A 369 -34.89 4.40 8.96
CA GLU A 369 -36.27 4.37 8.49
C GLU A 369 -36.36 4.23 6.96
N LEU A 370 -35.47 4.91 6.22
CA LEU A 370 -35.39 4.79 4.75
C LEU A 370 -34.82 3.43 4.30
N ALA A 371 -33.83 2.87 5.01
CA ALA A 371 -33.29 1.55 4.72
C ALA A 371 -34.34 0.45 4.93
N GLN A 372 -35.06 0.46 6.05
CA GLN A 372 -36.14 -0.49 6.35
C GLN A 372 -37.29 -0.40 5.33
N LYS A 373 -37.64 0.82 4.89
CA LYS A 373 -38.65 1.04 3.83
C LYS A 373 -38.19 0.58 2.45
N ALA A 374 -36.92 0.76 2.10
CA ALA A 374 -36.37 0.26 0.86
C ALA A 374 -36.33 -1.28 0.83
N ASP A 375 -35.93 -1.92 1.94
CA ASP A 375 -35.82 -3.37 2.01
C ASP A 375 -37.19 -4.06 1.94
N GLY A 376 -38.18 -3.55 2.69
CA GLY A 376 -39.58 -4.03 2.65
C GLY A 376 -40.39 -3.61 1.41
N ALA A 377 -39.81 -2.88 0.45
CA ALA A 377 -40.53 -2.43 -0.74
C ALA A 377 -40.65 -3.54 -1.80
N GLN A 378 -41.82 -4.17 -1.86
CA GLN A 378 -42.17 -5.18 -2.88
C GLN A 378 -42.26 -4.61 -4.31
N ASN A 379 -42.61 -3.32 -4.45
CA ASN A 379 -42.71 -2.65 -5.76
C ASN A 379 -41.38 -2.02 -6.15
N ARG A 380 -40.85 -2.37 -7.33
CA ARG A 380 -39.59 -1.80 -7.86
C ARG A 380 -39.56 -0.28 -7.89
N PHE A 381 -40.68 0.38 -8.21
CA PHE A 381 -40.74 1.85 -8.28
C PHE A 381 -40.65 2.49 -6.88
N ASP A 382 -41.28 1.89 -5.87
CA ASP A 382 -41.18 2.36 -4.50
C ASP A 382 -39.79 2.09 -3.93
N ARG A 383 -39.19 0.92 -4.23
CA ARG A 383 -37.81 0.57 -3.86
C ARG A 383 -36.81 1.58 -4.43
N VAL A 384 -36.87 1.88 -5.73
CA VAL A 384 -36.06 2.93 -6.38
C VAL A 384 -36.27 4.30 -5.73
N SER A 385 -37.51 4.65 -5.38
CA SER A 385 -37.85 5.91 -4.70
C SER A 385 -37.24 6.02 -3.29
N TYR A 386 -37.29 4.95 -2.50
CA TYR A 386 -36.67 4.92 -1.16
C TYR A 386 -35.14 4.88 -1.24
N LEU A 387 -34.55 4.08 -2.13
CA LEU A 387 -33.10 4.04 -2.36
C LEU A 387 -32.56 5.40 -2.81
N SER A 388 -33.26 6.09 -3.72
CA SER A 388 -32.89 7.44 -4.16
C SER A 388 -32.88 8.45 -3.01
N ARG A 389 -33.89 8.38 -2.11
CA ARG A 389 -33.94 9.22 -0.90
C ARG A 389 -32.84 8.87 0.09
N LEU A 390 -32.56 7.57 0.28
CA LEU A 390 -31.49 7.08 1.16
C LEU A 390 -30.12 7.58 0.70
N ILE A 391 -29.83 7.55 -0.61
CA ILE A 391 -28.59 8.11 -1.17
C ILE A 391 -28.46 9.62 -0.86
N TRP A 392 -29.54 10.40 -1.04
CA TRP A 392 -29.53 11.83 -0.70
C TRP A 392 -29.39 12.10 0.81
N GLU A 393 -29.99 11.28 1.68
CA GLU A 393 -29.83 11.40 3.13
C GLU A 393 -28.40 11.06 3.57
N LEU A 394 -27.79 10.00 3.03
CA LEU A 394 -26.39 9.66 3.28
C LEU A 394 -25.44 10.80 2.86
N ILE A 395 -25.70 11.46 1.72
CA ILE A 395 -24.97 12.67 1.28
C ILE A 395 -25.20 13.85 2.25
N ALA A 396 -26.43 14.02 2.76
CA ALA A 396 -26.76 15.05 3.73
C ALA A 396 -26.00 14.85 5.05
N GLN A 397 -25.85 13.60 5.52
CA GLN A 397 -25.07 13.29 6.73
C GLN A 397 -23.54 13.25 6.50
N GLY A 398 -23.09 12.96 5.28
CA GLY A 398 -21.66 12.92 4.91
C GLY A 398 -21.11 11.51 4.69
N GLU A 399 -21.97 10.50 4.76
CA GLU A 399 -21.69 9.07 4.56
C GLU A 399 -21.52 8.75 3.06
N TYR A 400 -20.58 9.44 2.40
CA TYR A 400 -20.44 9.42 0.94
C TYR A 400 -20.10 8.04 0.39
N GLN A 401 -19.32 7.24 1.12
CA GLN A 401 -19.01 5.86 0.79
C GLN A 401 -20.28 4.99 0.73
N TRP A 402 -21.14 5.06 1.75
CA TRP A 402 -22.43 4.35 1.75
C TRP A 402 -23.34 4.84 0.64
N ALA A 403 -23.40 6.15 0.39
CA ALA A 403 -24.14 6.71 -0.74
C ALA A 403 -23.65 6.13 -2.09
N TYR A 404 -22.32 5.99 -2.27
CA TYR A 404 -21.72 5.37 -3.45
C TYR A 404 -22.08 3.89 -3.57
N GLN A 405 -22.01 3.10 -2.49
CA GLN A 405 -22.36 1.67 -2.53
C GLN A 405 -23.84 1.46 -2.87
N VAL A 406 -24.75 2.21 -2.23
CA VAL A 406 -26.20 2.15 -2.49
C VAL A 406 -26.51 2.62 -3.92
N SER A 407 -25.86 3.68 -4.40
CA SER A 407 -25.99 4.13 -5.80
C SER A 407 -25.48 3.06 -6.78
N ARG A 408 -24.34 2.40 -6.50
CA ARG A 408 -23.80 1.33 -7.36
C ARG A 408 -24.75 0.13 -7.46
N CYS A 409 -25.39 -0.27 -6.36
CA CYS A 409 -26.43 -1.30 -6.38
C CYS A 409 -27.66 -0.85 -7.20
N LEU A 410 -28.19 0.36 -6.90
CA LEU A 410 -29.36 0.92 -7.57
C LEU A 410 -29.18 1.01 -9.09
N TYR A 411 -28.04 1.50 -9.57
CA TYR A 411 -27.73 1.61 -11.00
C TYR A 411 -27.39 0.27 -11.68
N ALA A 412 -27.09 -0.79 -10.92
CA ALA A 412 -26.87 -2.13 -11.48
C ALA A 412 -28.14 -2.99 -11.50
N ASN A 413 -29.13 -2.67 -10.66
CA ASN A 413 -30.38 -3.41 -10.50
C ASN A 413 -31.57 -2.79 -11.26
N VAL A 414 -31.36 -1.73 -12.06
CA VAL A 414 -32.40 -0.96 -12.75
C VAL A 414 -32.14 -0.89 -14.26
N ASP A 415 -33.19 -1.09 -15.05
CA ASP A 415 -33.18 -0.98 -16.51
C ASP A 415 -32.70 0.42 -16.98
N ASN A 416 -31.79 0.48 -17.97
CA ASN A 416 -31.20 1.73 -18.49
C ASN A 416 -32.25 2.78 -18.97
N ASP A 417 -33.46 2.34 -19.31
CA ASP A 417 -34.55 3.19 -19.78
C ASP A 417 -35.22 4.00 -18.65
N LEU A 418 -34.99 3.65 -17.37
CA LEU A 418 -35.63 4.31 -16.24
C LEU A 418 -34.78 5.48 -15.73
N HIS A 419 -35.36 6.68 -15.73
CA HIS A 419 -34.73 7.86 -15.11
C HIS A 419 -34.68 7.71 -13.58
N ILE A 420 -33.49 7.48 -13.04
CA ILE A 420 -33.23 7.35 -11.59
C ILE A 420 -33.03 8.75 -10.97
N PRO A 421 -33.82 9.17 -9.96
CA PRO A 421 -33.72 10.48 -9.32
C PRO A 421 -32.63 10.52 -8.21
N ALA A 422 -31.46 9.97 -8.52
CA ALA A 422 -30.31 9.84 -7.61
C ALA A 422 -29.01 10.20 -8.35
N PRO A 423 -27.94 10.60 -7.64
CA PRO A 423 -26.66 10.86 -8.27
C PRO A 423 -25.96 9.55 -8.66
N ALA A 424 -25.46 9.51 -9.91
CA ALA A 424 -24.76 8.36 -10.47
C ALA A 424 -23.47 8.02 -9.70
N PRO A 425 -23.02 6.73 -9.69
CA PRO A 425 -21.88 6.31 -8.87
C PRO A 425 -20.58 7.09 -9.14
N TRP A 426 -20.29 7.44 -10.40
CA TRP A 426 -19.09 8.20 -10.76
C TRP A 426 -19.03 9.59 -10.11
N LEU A 427 -20.18 10.24 -9.92
CA LEU A 427 -20.29 11.57 -9.31
C LEU A 427 -19.98 11.51 -7.80
N LEU A 428 -20.39 10.42 -7.15
CA LEU A 428 -20.06 10.14 -5.75
C LEU A 428 -18.60 9.70 -5.59
N GLN A 429 -18.07 8.95 -6.56
CA GLN A 429 -16.66 8.57 -6.62
C GLN A 429 -15.75 9.82 -6.74
N LEU A 430 -16.10 10.79 -7.59
CA LEU A 430 -15.41 12.09 -7.64
C LEU A 430 -15.51 12.87 -6.32
N LEU A 431 -16.65 12.80 -5.60
CA LEU A 431 -16.81 13.47 -4.32
C LEU A 431 -15.91 12.87 -3.23
N ILE A 432 -15.90 11.54 -3.10
CA ILE A 432 -15.07 10.83 -2.12
C ILE A 432 -13.58 11.03 -2.45
N LEU A 433 -13.17 10.81 -3.71
CA LEU A 433 -11.78 11.00 -4.11
C LEU A 433 -11.35 12.45 -3.94
N GLY A 434 -12.17 13.43 -4.35
CA GLY A 434 -11.89 14.86 -4.21
C GLY A 434 -11.71 15.32 -2.77
N ASP A 435 -12.36 14.68 -1.80
CA ASP A 435 -12.14 14.93 -0.36
C ASP A 435 -10.98 14.12 0.25
N GLN A 436 -10.34 13.24 -0.52
CA GLN A 436 -9.24 12.39 -0.08
C GLN A 436 -7.94 12.58 -0.87
N VAL A 437 -7.93 13.37 -1.95
CA VAL A 437 -6.69 13.84 -2.59
C VAL A 437 -5.85 14.59 -1.56
N LYS A 438 -4.58 14.20 -1.46
CA LYS A 438 -3.54 14.92 -0.71
C LYS A 438 -2.44 15.39 -1.66
N PHE A 439 -1.94 14.53 -2.55
CA PHE A 439 -0.84 14.84 -3.46
C PHE A 439 -1.36 15.10 -4.88
N SER A 440 -0.96 16.22 -5.50
CA SER A 440 -1.34 16.54 -6.89
C SER A 440 -0.92 15.48 -7.91
N SER A 441 0.13 14.71 -7.64
CA SER A 441 0.63 13.58 -8.44
C SER A 441 0.31 12.19 -7.84
N GLY A 442 -0.48 12.15 -6.77
CA GLY A 442 -0.81 10.94 -6.00
C GLY A 442 -1.63 9.91 -6.77
N ARG A 443 -1.95 8.80 -6.11
CA ARG A 443 -2.79 7.74 -6.68
C ARG A 443 -4.27 8.15 -6.66
N VAL A 444 -4.70 8.85 -5.61
CA VAL A 444 -6.07 9.40 -5.49
C VAL A 444 -6.29 10.52 -6.50
N SER A 445 -5.28 11.38 -6.71
CA SER A 445 -5.32 12.43 -7.75
C SER A 445 -5.48 11.85 -9.16
N ARG A 446 -4.70 10.83 -9.52
CA ARG A 446 -4.79 10.21 -10.86
C ARG A 446 -6.12 9.49 -11.09
N GLU A 447 -6.66 8.79 -10.10
CA GLU A 447 -8.01 8.20 -10.20
C GLU A 447 -9.07 9.28 -10.42
N PHE A 448 -9.05 10.36 -9.64
CA PHE A 448 -9.95 11.51 -9.79
C PHE A 448 -9.85 12.15 -11.19
N GLN A 449 -8.62 12.37 -11.70
CA GLN A 449 -8.39 12.87 -13.05
C GLN A 449 -8.96 11.94 -14.13
N THR A 450 -8.74 10.61 -14.00
CA THR A 450 -9.24 9.61 -14.95
C THR A 450 -10.77 9.60 -15.02
N ILE A 451 -11.46 9.60 -13.88
CA ILE A 451 -12.93 9.63 -13.84
C ILE A 451 -13.48 10.95 -14.40
N ALA A 452 -12.83 12.07 -14.10
CA ALA A 452 -13.24 13.39 -14.59
C ALA A 452 -13.13 13.52 -16.12
N GLU A 453 -12.09 12.95 -16.76
CA GLU A 453 -11.98 12.88 -18.22
C GLU A 453 -12.94 11.84 -18.82
N GLN A 454 -13.09 10.67 -18.19
CA GLN A 454 -13.99 9.60 -18.64
C GLN A 454 -15.44 10.06 -18.76
N HIS A 455 -15.95 10.78 -17.75
CA HIS A 455 -17.33 11.29 -17.70
C HIS A 455 -17.44 12.78 -18.07
N ARG A 456 -16.47 13.31 -18.83
CA ARG A 456 -16.40 14.74 -19.18
C ARG A 456 -17.64 15.26 -19.91
N LYS A 457 -18.31 14.43 -20.72
CA LYS A 457 -19.50 14.85 -21.48
C LYS A 457 -20.71 14.99 -20.56
N GLU A 458 -20.92 13.99 -19.73
CA GLU A 458 -22.00 13.92 -18.74
C GLU A 458 -21.82 15.02 -17.68
N ALA A 459 -20.59 15.25 -17.23
CA ALA A 459 -20.27 16.33 -16.31
C ALA A 459 -20.48 17.72 -16.92
N MET A 460 -20.15 17.94 -18.21
CA MET A 460 -20.47 19.20 -18.89
C MET A 460 -21.99 19.41 -19.01
N GLN A 461 -22.75 18.38 -19.40
CA GLN A 461 -24.23 18.45 -19.46
C GLN A 461 -24.84 18.76 -18.08
N LEU A 462 -24.29 18.17 -17.01
CA LEU A 462 -24.70 18.48 -15.63
C LEU A 462 -24.25 19.87 -15.15
N ALA A 463 -23.16 20.44 -15.68
CA ALA A 463 -22.75 21.81 -15.37
C ALA A 463 -23.61 22.87 -16.09
N GLU A 464 -24.11 22.55 -17.29
CA GLU A 464 -25.11 23.33 -18.03
C GLU A 464 -26.52 23.24 -17.39
N ALA A 465 -26.82 22.13 -16.70
CA ALA A 465 -28.08 21.90 -16.01
C ALA A 465 -28.24 22.80 -14.75
N VAL A 466 -28.68 24.03 -14.98
CA VAL A 466 -28.99 25.01 -13.92
C VAL A 466 -30.00 24.45 -12.91
N ASP A 467 -29.75 24.71 -11.63
CA ASP A 467 -30.61 24.39 -10.49
C ASP A 467 -31.01 22.90 -10.31
N THR A 468 -30.23 21.95 -10.83
CA THR A 468 -30.36 20.53 -10.44
C THR A 468 -29.51 20.20 -9.21
N PRO A 469 -29.95 19.26 -8.33
CA PRO A 469 -29.16 18.87 -7.16
C PRO A 469 -27.86 18.15 -7.57
N GLU A 470 -27.85 17.43 -8.69
CA GLU A 470 -26.67 16.81 -9.27
C GLU A 470 -25.65 17.88 -9.72
N ALA A 471 -26.08 19.02 -10.27
CA ALA A 471 -25.19 20.11 -10.65
C ALA A 471 -24.54 20.80 -9.44
N PHE A 472 -25.23 20.90 -8.30
CA PHE A 472 -24.62 21.33 -7.05
C PHE A 472 -23.62 20.28 -6.53
N LEU A 473 -23.97 18.99 -6.57
CA LEU A 473 -23.08 17.89 -6.15
C LEU A 473 -21.82 17.77 -7.04
N LEU A 474 -21.93 18.12 -8.33
CA LEU A 474 -20.80 18.22 -9.24
C LEU A 474 -19.86 19.38 -8.88
N ARG A 475 -20.39 20.53 -8.47
CA ARG A 475 -19.56 21.63 -7.93
C ARG A 475 -18.87 21.16 -6.65
N ALA A 476 -19.58 20.50 -5.73
CA ALA A 476 -19.01 19.97 -4.49
C ALA A 476 -17.87 18.96 -4.71
N SER A 477 -18.01 18.05 -5.67
CA SER A 477 -16.97 17.06 -5.99
C SER A 477 -15.77 17.67 -6.71
N LEU A 478 -16.00 18.61 -7.64
CA LEU A 478 -14.92 19.18 -8.45
C LEU A 478 -14.12 20.30 -7.76
N MET A 479 -14.70 21.10 -6.86
CA MET A 479 -13.99 22.26 -6.28
C MET A 479 -12.66 21.87 -5.59
N ARG A 480 -12.68 21.00 -4.57
CA ARG A 480 -11.45 20.58 -3.87
C ARG A 480 -10.50 19.79 -4.79
N GLY A 481 -11.06 18.94 -5.65
CA GLY A 481 -10.28 18.16 -6.61
C GLY A 481 -9.56 19.03 -7.64
N ALA A 482 -10.16 20.11 -8.13
CA ALA A 482 -9.52 21.04 -9.07
C ALA A 482 -8.35 21.81 -8.41
N ILE A 483 -8.49 22.24 -7.15
CA ILE A 483 -7.41 22.89 -6.40
C ILE A 483 -6.22 21.93 -6.24
N THR A 484 -6.48 20.70 -5.77
CA THR A 484 -5.43 19.73 -5.40
C THR A 484 -4.79 19.04 -6.60
N THR A 485 -5.57 18.57 -7.57
CA THR A 485 -5.07 17.74 -8.70
C THR A 485 -4.55 18.53 -9.91
N ALA A 486 -4.86 19.83 -10.02
CA ALA A 486 -4.73 20.60 -11.28
C ALA A 486 -5.42 19.95 -12.50
N SER A 487 -6.49 19.17 -12.29
CA SER A 487 -7.29 18.62 -13.38
C SER A 487 -7.86 19.75 -14.25
N SER A 488 -7.31 19.90 -15.46
CA SER A 488 -7.81 20.83 -16.48
C SER A 488 -9.27 20.57 -16.80
N VAL A 489 -9.69 19.30 -16.80
CA VAL A 489 -11.08 18.89 -17.00
C VAL A 489 -11.98 19.42 -15.90
N ALA A 490 -11.58 19.26 -14.63
CA ALA A 490 -12.35 19.78 -13.50
C ALA A 490 -12.41 21.32 -13.54
N ALA A 491 -11.32 21.99 -13.90
CA ALA A 491 -11.26 23.44 -14.07
C ALA A 491 -12.20 23.91 -15.20
N ASP A 492 -12.23 23.21 -16.34
CA ASP A 492 -13.10 23.56 -17.47
C ASP A 492 -14.58 23.36 -17.12
N ILE A 493 -14.95 22.24 -16.49
CA ILE A 493 -16.34 21.99 -16.04
C ILE A 493 -16.80 23.07 -15.04
N LEU A 494 -15.91 23.49 -14.11
CA LEU A 494 -16.18 24.59 -13.18
C LEU A 494 -16.29 25.97 -13.85
N ARG A 495 -15.80 26.16 -15.08
CA ARG A 495 -15.99 27.39 -15.89
C ARG A 495 -17.30 27.39 -16.67
N THR A 496 -17.72 26.23 -17.19
CA THR A 496 -18.94 26.08 -18.01
C THR A 496 -20.22 26.43 -17.24
N TYR A 497 -20.17 26.39 -15.91
CA TYR A 497 -21.28 26.73 -15.03
C TYR A 497 -21.88 28.14 -15.30
N VAL A 498 -23.19 28.19 -15.54
CA VAL A 498 -23.93 29.41 -15.89
C VAL A 498 -24.20 30.30 -14.66
N ILE A 499 -23.83 31.58 -14.74
CA ILE A 499 -24.09 32.59 -13.70
C ILE A 499 -25.60 32.75 -13.46
N GLN A 500 -26.05 32.54 -12.22
CA GLN A 500 -27.42 32.87 -11.79
C GLN A 500 -27.45 34.02 -10.78
N PRO A 501 -28.51 34.87 -10.76
CA PRO A 501 -28.62 36.02 -9.85
C PRO A 501 -28.61 35.65 -8.36
N ASN A 502 -28.93 34.39 -8.02
CA ASN A 502 -28.96 33.84 -6.67
C ASN A 502 -27.74 32.95 -6.33
N GLN A 503 -26.78 32.80 -7.25
CA GLN A 503 -25.59 31.94 -7.11
C GLN A 503 -24.31 32.67 -7.57
N THR A 504 -24.30 34.01 -7.46
CA THR A 504 -23.21 34.83 -8.01
C THR A 504 -21.92 34.71 -7.18
N GLN A 505 -22.00 34.50 -5.86
CA GLN A 505 -20.81 34.26 -5.05
C GLN A 505 -20.25 32.84 -5.27
N LEU A 506 -21.12 31.84 -5.38
CA LEU A 506 -20.76 30.46 -5.71
C LEU A 506 -20.09 30.38 -7.10
N TYR A 507 -20.66 31.05 -8.12
CA TYR A 507 -20.03 31.15 -9.43
C TYR A 507 -18.62 31.75 -9.36
N ASN A 508 -18.48 32.89 -8.68
CA ASN A 508 -17.17 33.54 -8.54
C ASN A 508 -16.16 32.65 -7.79
N TYR A 509 -16.61 31.89 -6.78
CA TYR A 509 -15.78 30.95 -6.04
C TYR A 509 -15.27 29.80 -6.94
N CYS A 510 -16.18 29.13 -7.67
CA CYS A 510 -15.84 28.08 -8.65
C CYS A 510 -14.91 28.61 -9.76
N SER A 511 -15.22 29.79 -10.31
CA SER A 511 -14.44 30.43 -11.39
C SER A 511 -13.02 30.81 -10.94
N ARG A 512 -12.86 31.28 -9.69
CA ARG A 512 -11.54 31.53 -9.08
C ARG A 512 -10.75 30.24 -8.87
N ILE A 513 -11.38 29.18 -8.38
CA ILE A 513 -10.76 27.85 -8.24
C ILE A 513 -10.29 27.31 -9.60
N ALA A 514 -11.12 27.37 -10.65
CA ALA A 514 -10.73 26.98 -11.99
C ALA A 514 -9.56 27.82 -12.55
N SER A 515 -9.61 29.15 -12.31
CA SER A 515 -8.57 30.10 -12.72
C SER A 515 -7.25 29.96 -11.95
N PHE A 516 -7.27 29.33 -10.77
CA PHE A 516 -6.06 28.85 -10.10
C PHE A 516 -5.61 27.51 -10.70
N SER A 517 -6.52 26.54 -10.82
CA SER A 517 -6.24 25.16 -11.26
C SER A 517 -5.57 25.08 -12.63
N SER A 518 -5.89 25.97 -13.58
CA SER A 518 -5.21 26.03 -14.89
C SER A 518 -3.96 26.93 -14.94
N ARG A 519 -3.60 27.63 -13.85
CA ARG A 519 -2.34 28.39 -13.73
C ARG A 519 -1.29 27.62 -12.93
N ALA A 520 -1.69 26.95 -11.85
CA ALA A 520 -0.82 26.22 -10.95
C ALA A 520 -0.69 24.74 -11.35
N SER A 521 0.42 24.09 -10.99
CA SER A 521 0.58 22.62 -11.10
C SER A 521 -0.08 21.84 -9.96
N GLY A 522 -1.22 22.34 -9.48
CA GLY A 522 -1.98 21.80 -8.36
C GLY A 522 -1.42 22.21 -7.00
N LEU A 523 -2.25 22.09 -5.97
CA LEU A 523 -1.84 22.28 -4.58
C LEU A 523 -0.77 21.25 -4.22
N LYS A 524 0.43 21.69 -3.87
CA LYS A 524 1.37 20.86 -3.13
C LYS A 524 1.13 21.08 -1.64
N LEU A 525 1.02 19.99 -0.87
CA LEU A 525 0.88 20.00 0.59
C LEU A 525 1.96 20.87 1.25
N ASP A 526 3.20 20.71 0.79
CA ASP A 526 4.43 21.28 1.35
C ASP A 526 4.49 22.82 1.40
N GLN A 527 3.61 23.49 0.66
CA GLN A 527 3.52 24.95 0.61
C GLN A 527 2.67 25.55 1.75
N TYR A 528 1.98 24.72 2.55
CA TYR A 528 0.99 25.19 3.54
C TYR A 528 1.21 24.75 4.98
N PHE A 529 1.82 23.59 5.21
CA PHE A 529 1.86 23.04 6.56
C PHE A 529 2.76 23.84 7.50
N TYR A 530 2.27 23.97 8.74
CA TYR A 530 3.05 24.42 9.87
C TYR A 530 4.33 23.58 9.96
N ARG A 531 5.50 24.20 9.70
CA ARG A 531 6.76 23.47 9.61
C ARG A 531 7.06 22.78 10.94
N PRO A 532 7.15 21.43 10.97
CA PRO A 532 7.57 20.74 12.17
C PRO A 532 8.96 21.22 12.59
N GLY A 533 9.25 21.23 13.90
CA GLY A 533 10.60 21.52 14.39
C GLY A 533 11.62 20.58 13.75
N ALA A 534 12.83 21.06 13.44
CA ALA A 534 13.81 20.33 12.62
C ALA A 534 14.07 18.88 13.08
N ALA A 535 14.02 18.62 14.39
CA ALA A 535 14.15 17.27 14.96
C ALA A 535 13.02 16.30 14.52
N SER A 536 11.80 16.80 14.30
CA SER A 536 10.68 16.01 13.78
C SER A 536 10.91 15.66 12.31
N ILE A 537 11.28 16.65 11.47
CA ILE A 537 11.63 16.44 10.06
C ILE A 537 12.77 15.44 9.91
N GLU A 538 13.81 15.52 10.76
CA GLU A 538 14.87 14.50 10.77
C GLU A 538 14.38 13.11 11.20
N SER A 539 13.53 13.02 12.23
CA SER A 539 12.99 11.74 12.70
C SER A 539 12.16 11.07 11.61
N GLU A 540 11.35 11.84 10.90
CA GLU A 540 10.52 11.36 9.80
C GLU A 540 11.35 11.01 8.56
N ALA A 541 12.36 11.81 8.21
CA ALA A 541 13.31 11.48 7.15
C ALA A 541 14.04 10.15 7.42
N ARG A 542 14.41 9.87 8.68
CA ARG A 542 14.95 8.56 9.09
C ARG A 542 13.90 7.44 8.94
N SER A 543 12.64 7.71 9.27
CA SER A 543 11.54 6.75 9.09
C SER A 543 11.34 6.37 7.61
N ILE A 544 11.15 7.35 6.71
CA ILE A 544 11.02 7.10 5.26
C ILE A 544 12.25 6.35 4.74
N ARG A 545 13.46 6.75 5.14
CA ARG A 545 14.70 6.10 4.71
C ARG A 545 14.79 4.64 5.17
N SER A 546 14.30 4.32 6.36
CA SER A 546 14.18 2.93 6.85
C SER A 546 13.16 2.13 6.01
N GLN A 547 11.96 2.69 5.82
CA GLN A 547 10.90 2.08 5.00
C GLN A 547 11.37 1.81 3.57
N VAL A 548 11.97 2.80 2.89
CA VAL A 548 12.51 2.68 1.53
C VAL A 548 13.65 1.66 1.46
N THR A 549 14.47 1.52 2.51
CA THR A 549 15.53 0.51 2.56
C THR A 549 14.95 -0.90 2.65
N SER A 550 14.03 -1.14 3.59
CA SER A 550 13.33 -2.43 3.74
C SER A 550 12.52 -2.79 2.48
N TRP A 551 11.74 -1.85 1.97
CA TRP A 551 10.96 -1.97 0.74
C TRP A 551 11.84 -2.35 -0.45
N LYS A 552 12.98 -1.67 -0.62
CA LYS A 552 13.94 -1.98 -1.70
C LYS A 552 14.44 -3.42 -1.60
N THR A 553 14.90 -3.87 -0.43
CA THR A 553 15.36 -5.26 -0.24
C THR A 553 14.26 -6.31 -0.43
N ASN A 554 12.98 -5.92 -0.34
CA ASN A 554 11.85 -6.82 -0.56
C ASN A 554 11.27 -6.76 -1.98
N VAL A 555 11.35 -5.63 -2.69
CA VAL A 555 10.70 -5.41 -4.00
C VAL A 555 11.71 -5.40 -5.14
N PHE A 556 12.79 -4.62 -5.03
CA PHE A 556 13.83 -4.56 -6.07
C PHE A 556 14.53 -5.90 -6.23
N ASP A 557 14.84 -6.55 -5.10
CA ASP A 557 15.65 -7.77 -5.06
C ASP A 557 14.82 -9.07 -5.12
N LYS A 558 13.47 -9.01 -5.09
CA LYS A 558 12.58 -10.19 -5.28
C LYS A 558 11.63 -10.11 -6.49
N ILE A 559 11.16 -8.93 -6.90
CA ILE A 559 10.08 -8.77 -7.89
C ILE A 559 10.57 -8.06 -9.16
N LEU A 560 11.45 -7.06 -9.03
CA LEU A 560 12.18 -6.47 -10.17
C LEU A 560 13.48 -7.24 -10.48
N THR A 561 13.67 -8.43 -9.90
CA THR A 561 14.89 -9.25 -10.03
C THR A 561 15.00 -9.96 -11.37
N TYR A 562 15.33 -9.19 -12.41
CA TYR A 562 16.16 -9.72 -13.46
C TYR A 562 17.53 -9.06 -13.36
N ARG A 563 18.52 -9.82 -12.85
CA ARG A 563 19.92 -9.42 -12.93
C ARG A 563 20.20 -9.01 -14.36
N VAL A 564 20.91 -7.89 -14.54
CA VAL A 564 21.51 -7.53 -15.82
C VAL A 564 22.32 -8.74 -16.28
N ALA A 565 21.81 -9.44 -17.30
CA ALA A 565 22.66 -10.27 -18.14
C ALA A 565 23.76 -9.34 -18.62
N ILE A 566 25.00 -9.63 -18.20
CA ILE A 566 26.17 -8.75 -18.33
C ILE A 566 26.21 -8.16 -19.75
N PRO A 567 26.74 -6.94 -19.97
CA PRO A 567 26.85 -6.31 -21.29
C PRO A 567 27.52 -7.13 -22.43
N LEU A 568 27.85 -8.41 -22.24
CA LEU A 568 27.90 -9.42 -23.30
C LEU A 568 26.81 -9.22 -24.38
N PHE A 569 25.54 -9.03 -24.00
CA PHE A 569 24.44 -8.86 -24.98
C PHE A 569 24.39 -7.49 -25.68
N SER A 570 25.16 -6.48 -25.24
CA SER A 570 25.12 -5.11 -25.79
C SER A 570 26.49 -4.52 -26.19
N ARG A 571 27.59 -5.21 -25.86
CA ARG A 571 28.97 -4.86 -26.20
C ARG A 571 29.72 -5.96 -26.93
N ALA A 572 29.23 -7.21 -26.91
CA ALA A 572 29.80 -8.26 -27.75
C ALA A 572 28.89 -8.49 -28.96
N TYR A 573 29.46 -8.54 -30.16
CA TYR A 573 28.78 -8.94 -31.39
C TYR A 573 28.51 -10.45 -31.42
N TRP A 574 27.97 -10.99 -30.33
CA TRP A 574 27.59 -12.39 -30.20
C TRP A 574 26.25 -12.62 -30.89
N SER A 575 26.30 -12.81 -32.20
CA SER A 575 25.28 -13.65 -32.85
C SER A 575 25.33 -15.01 -32.16
N VAL A 576 24.31 -15.33 -31.37
CA VAL A 576 24.16 -16.68 -30.84
C VAL A 576 23.83 -17.57 -32.04
N GLN A 577 24.84 -18.25 -32.59
CA GLN A 577 24.62 -19.38 -33.49
C GLN A 577 24.40 -20.64 -32.66
N PRO A 578 23.15 -21.08 -32.58
CA PRO A 578 22.78 -22.47 -32.79
C PRO A 578 21.77 -22.53 -33.95
N ALA A 579 21.53 -23.73 -34.48
CA ALA A 579 20.36 -23.99 -35.32
C ALA A 579 19.02 -23.97 -34.53
N ALA A 580 18.99 -23.32 -33.37
CA ALA A 580 17.94 -23.41 -32.34
C ALA A 580 17.79 -22.15 -31.45
N ALA A 581 18.51 -21.05 -31.68
CA ALA A 581 18.23 -19.80 -30.94
C ALA A 581 16.98 -19.13 -31.51
N VAL A 582 15.87 -19.26 -30.79
CA VAL A 582 14.66 -18.49 -31.09
C VAL A 582 14.84 -17.07 -30.53
N ALA A 583 14.89 -16.07 -31.42
CA ALA A 583 14.80 -14.68 -31.00
C ALA A 583 13.37 -14.43 -30.47
N LEU A 584 13.25 -14.09 -29.19
CA LEU A 584 11.99 -13.75 -28.54
C LEU A 584 11.92 -12.22 -28.34
N PRO A 585 11.53 -11.43 -29.36
CA PRO A 585 11.55 -9.97 -29.29
C PRO A 585 10.69 -9.44 -28.14
N ASN A 586 9.53 -10.06 -27.90
CA ASN A 586 8.64 -9.70 -26.79
C ASN A 586 9.37 -9.78 -25.44
N VAL A 587 10.17 -10.83 -25.19
CA VAL A 587 10.93 -10.98 -23.94
C VAL A 587 12.01 -9.89 -23.82
N MET A 588 12.69 -9.54 -24.91
CA MET A 588 13.66 -8.45 -24.94
C MET A 588 13.01 -7.08 -24.69
N THR A 589 11.82 -6.84 -25.23
CA THR A 589 11.04 -5.62 -24.97
C THR A 589 10.61 -5.56 -23.50
N LEU A 590 9.96 -6.59 -22.97
CA LEU A 590 9.58 -6.69 -21.55
C LEU A 590 10.79 -6.47 -20.60
N TRP A 591 11.96 -7.03 -20.94
CA TRP A 591 13.21 -6.81 -20.21
C TRP A 591 13.68 -5.36 -20.27
N ARG A 592 13.71 -4.74 -21.46
CA ARG A 592 14.10 -3.34 -21.66
C ARG A 592 13.19 -2.40 -20.85
N THR A 593 11.88 -2.61 -20.90
CA THR A 593 10.89 -1.83 -20.12
C THR A 593 11.15 -1.92 -18.63
N ARG A 594 11.36 -3.15 -18.09
CA ARG A 594 11.66 -3.36 -16.67
C ARG A 594 12.97 -2.67 -16.26
N GLN A 595 14.02 -2.72 -17.08
CA GLN A 595 15.28 -2.03 -16.81
C GLN A 595 15.15 -0.50 -16.83
N ILE A 596 14.40 0.05 -17.80
CA ILE A 596 14.10 1.49 -17.86
C ILE A 596 13.37 1.91 -16.59
N LEU A 597 12.27 1.23 -16.23
CA LEU A 597 11.49 1.50 -15.03
C LEU A 597 12.34 1.44 -13.75
N GLN A 598 13.11 0.36 -13.58
CA GLN A 598 14.02 0.17 -12.45
C GLN A 598 15.03 1.32 -12.33
N SER A 599 15.53 1.85 -13.45
CA SER A 599 16.45 3.00 -13.45
C SER A 599 15.78 4.32 -13.05
N HIS A 600 14.49 4.51 -13.33
CA HIS A 600 13.74 5.70 -12.94
C HIS A 600 13.40 5.65 -11.44
N ILE A 601 12.90 4.52 -10.95
CA ILE A 601 12.63 4.34 -9.52
C ILE A 601 13.94 4.46 -8.71
N ALA A 602 15.06 3.90 -9.19
CA ALA A 602 16.35 4.01 -8.52
C ALA A 602 16.83 5.46 -8.39
N ARG A 603 16.60 6.31 -9.41
CA ARG A 603 16.87 7.76 -9.36
C ARG A 603 15.94 8.49 -8.41
N LEU A 604 14.64 8.17 -8.44
CA LEU A 604 13.63 8.78 -7.55
C LEU A 604 13.95 8.54 -6.07
N LEU A 605 14.39 7.33 -5.71
CA LEU A 605 14.66 6.95 -4.32
C LEU A 605 16.10 7.24 -3.87
N GLN A 606 17.00 7.67 -4.76
CA GLN A 606 18.39 7.97 -4.42
C GLN A 606 18.53 9.13 -3.40
N PRO A 607 17.83 10.28 -3.53
CA PRO A 607 17.87 11.35 -2.54
C PRO A 607 17.49 10.89 -1.12
N ILE A 608 16.49 10.00 -1.01
CA ILE A 608 16.03 9.41 0.25
C ILE A 608 17.14 8.54 0.87
N LEU A 609 17.68 7.60 0.09
CA LEU A 609 18.72 6.68 0.53
C LEU A 609 20.03 7.40 0.91
N GLU A 610 20.34 8.52 0.25
CA GLU A 610 21.50 9.37 0.54
C GLU A 610 21.23 10.45 1.61
N ASN A 611 19.99 10.57 2.12
CA ASN A 611 19.54 11.60 3.05
C ASN A 611 19.78 13.05 2.56
N ARG A 612 19.51 13.30 1.26
CA ARG A 612 19.74 14.57 0.57
C ARG A 612 18.43 15.31 0.27
N LEU A 613 17.99 16.14 1.22
CA LEU A 613 16.82 17.00 1.06
C LEU A 613 17.00 18.06 -0.05
N THR A 614 18.24 18.47 -0.35
CA THR A 614 18.56 19.48 -1.38
C THR A 614 18.40 19.02 -2.84
N GLN A 615 17.91 17.80 -3.09
CA GLN A 615 17.77 17.23 -4.44
C GLN A 615 16.30 17.15 -4.94
N SER A 616 15.40 17.92 -4.32
CA SER A 616 13.97 17.96 -4.62
C SER A 616 13.64 18.11 -6.12
N SER A 617 14.32 19.01 -6.85
CA SER A 617 14.03 19.27 -8.27
C SER A 617 14.31 18.10 -9.22
N LEU A 618 15.36 17.31 -8.96
CA LEU A 618 15.62 16.05 -9.68
C LEU A 618 14.51 15.04 -9.39
N MET A 619 14.11 14.97 -8.11
CA MET A 619 13.10 14.02 -7.65
C MET A 619 11.71 14.37 -8.18
N GLU A 620 11.30 15.65 -8.23
CA GLU A 620 10.08 16.11 -8.92
C GLU A 620 10.07 15.71 -10.40
N THR A 621 11.22 15.79 -11.07
CA THR A 621 11.34 15.46 -12.49
C THR A 621 11.13 13.97 -12.75
N GLU A 622 11.75 13.10 -11.96
CA GLU A 622 11.54 11.65 -12.10
C GLU A 622 10.18 11.19 -11.55
N LEU A 623 9.61 11.87 -10.55
CA LEU A 623 8.26 11.61 -10.03
C LEU A 623 7.21 11.92 -11.10
N ARG A 624 7.28 13.12 -11.71
CA ARG A 624 6.39 13.50 -12.82
C ARG A 624 6.50 12.49 -13.97
N ARG A 625 7.72 12.16 -14.40
CA ARG A 625 7.93 11.13 -15.43
C ARG A 625 7.29 9.79 -15.05
N LEU A 626 7.57 9.26 -13.85
CA LEU A 626 7.02 7.97 -13.41
C LEU A 626 5.49 7.99 -13.38
N SER A 627 4.88 9.06 -12.85
CA SER A 627 3.43 9.23 -12.77
C SER A 627 2.71 9.27 -14.13
N GLN A 628 3.39 9.75 -15.17
CA GLN A 628 2.88 9.79 -16.55
C GLN A 628 3.21 8.52 -17.34
N SER A 629 4.33 7.88 -17.04
CA SER A 629 4.83 6.72 -17.79
C SER A 629 4.18 5.38 -17.41
N VAL A 630 3.42 5.29 -16.32
CA VAL A 630 2.89 4.01 -15.80
C VAL A 630 1.39 4.11 -15.52
N ILE A 631 0.61 3.35 -16.29
CA ILE A 631 -0.86 3.36 -16.31
C ILE A 631 -1.36 1.92 -16.07
N LEU A 632 -2.47 1.76 -15.35
CA LEU A 632 -3.12 0.45 -15.17
C LEU A 632 -4.18 0.24 -16.26
N SER A 633 -4.23 -0.94 -16.88
CA SER A 633 -5.19 -1.29 -17.94
C SER A 633 -5.78 -2.66 -17.67
N GLY A 634 -6.84 -2.70 -16.87
CA GLY A 634 -7.37 -3.95 -16.32
C GLY A 634 -6.35 -4.59 -15.37
N ALA A 635 -6.06 -5.88 -15.56
CA ALA A 635 -5.10 -6.61 -14.73
C ALA A 635 -3.62 -6.28 -14.99
N ASP A 636 -3.29 -5.56 -16.07
CA ASP A 636 -1.92 -5.40 -16.56
C ASP A 636 -1.41 -3.95 -16.51
N THR A 637 -0.10 -3.81 -16.30
CA THR A 637 0.59 -2.52 -16.22
C THR A 637 1.04 -2.07 -17.61
N LEU A 638 0.49 -0.98 -18.15
CA LEU A 638 1.02 -0.33 -19.35
C LEU A 638 2.15 0.64 -18.97
N ILE A 639 3.25 0.58 -19.72
CA ILE A 639 4.39 1.48 -19.53
C ILE A 639 4.71 2.22 -20.83
N VAL A 640 4.57 3.54 -20.79
CA VAL A 640 4.91 4.47 -21.88
C VAL A 640 6.40 4.81 -21.79
N ILE A 641 7.20 4.23 -22.69
CA ILE A 641 8.65 4.47 -22.79
C ILE A 641 8.92 5.73 -23.61
N SER A 642 8.11 5.94 -24.65
CA SER A 642 8.07 7.15 -25.46
C SER A 642 6.66 7.33 -26.03
N GLU A 643 6.37 8.46 -26.66
CA GLU A 643 5.07 8.79 -27.27
C GLU A 643 4.54 7.70 -28.21
N ASN A 644 5.43 6.92 -28.85
CA ASN A 644 5.12 5.84 -29.79
C ASN A 644 5.47 4.42 -29.29
N ASP A 645 5.97 4.26 -28.06
CA ASP A 645 6.45 2.98 -27.52
C ASP A 645 5.77 2.68 -26.17
N THR A 646 4.67 1.92 -26.21
CA THR A 646 3.92 1.47 -25.04
C THR A 646 4.02 -0.04 -24.87
N VAL A 647 4.43 -0.49 -23.68
CA VAL A 647 4.67 -1.91 -23.40
C VAL A 647 3.79 -2.37 -22.25
N ARG A 648 2.98 -3.40 -22.52
CA ARG A 648 2.14 -4.10 -21.54
C ARG A 648 2.99 -5.10 -20.76
N LEU A 649 3.20 -4.83 -19.47
CA LEU A 649 3.78 -5.81 -18.53
C LEU A 649 2.64 -6.56 -17.82
N PRO A 650 2.72 -7.90 -17.71
CA PRO A 650 1.66 -8.68 -17.06
C PRO A 650 1.60 -8.40 -15.55
N GLY A 651 0.38 -8.20 -15.04
CA GLY A 651 0.07 -8.05 -13.62
C GLY A 651 0.14 -6.63 -13.04
N ARG A 652 -0.70 -6.39 -12.02
CA ARG A 652 -0.85 -5.14 -11.25
C ARG A 652 0.27 -4.90 -10.23
N THR A 653 1.05 -5.92 -9.87
CA THR A 653 2.13 -5.81 -8.86
C THR A 653 3.17 -4.75 -9.23
N ILE A 654 3.54 -4.66 -10.51
CA ILE A 654 4.50 -3.67 -11.00
C ILE A 654 3.93 -2.25 -10.88
N TYR A 655 2.66 -2.03 -11.27
CA TYR A 655 1.96 -0.76 -11.04
C TYR A 655 1.97 -0.38 -9.55
N ASN A 656 1.60 -1.29 -8.66
CA ASN A 656 1.54 -1.03 -7.21
C ASN A 656 2.92 -0.64 -6.64
N HIS A 657 4.00 -1.28 -7.08
CA HIS A 657 5.36 -0.91 -6.66
C HIS A 657 5.85 0.42 -7.26
N VAL A 658 5.35 0.82 -8.43
CA VAL A 658 5.61 2.17 -8.97
C VAL A 658 4.89 3.22 -8.14
N GLN A 659 3.64 2.98 -7.72
CA GLN A 659 2.93 3.94 -6.86
C GLN A 659 3.60 4.06 -5.49
N GLN A 660 3.99 2.96 -4.85
CA GLN A 660 4.79 2.98 -3.60
C GLN A 660 6.07 3.80 -3.73
N ALA A 661 6.81 3.67 -4.84
CA ALA A 661 7.98 4.49 -5.10
C ALA A 661 7.64 5.99 -5.27
N ILE A 662 6.55 6.30 -5.97
CA ILE A 662 6.04 7.68 -6.15
C ILE A 662 5.61 8.27 -4.80
N GLU A 663 4.91 7.49 -3.96
CA GLU A 663 4.45 7.86 -2.61
C GLU A 663 5.63 8.26 -1.72
N PHE A 664 6.67 7.41 -1.63
CA PHE A 664 7.92 7.76 -0.93
C PHE A 664 8.60 9.01 -1.49
N GLY A 665 8.57 9.18 -2.82
CA GLY A 665 9.06 10.38 -3.50
C GLY A 665 8.29 11.64 -3.09
N SER A 666 6.96 11.61 -3.11
CA SER A 666 6.12 12.74 -2.71
C SER A 666 6.26 13.07 -1.22
N HIS A 667 6.36 12.06 -0.35
CA HIS A 667 6.60 12.23 1.08
C HIS A 667 7.95 12.94 1.33
N TRP A 668 9.01 12.52 0.63
CA TRP A 668 10.32 13.17 0.75
C TRP A 668 10.36 14.60 0.16
N LEU A 669 9.53 14.93 -0.84
CA LEU A 669 9.36 16.33 -1.26
C LEU A 669 8.78 17.19 -0.13
N VAL A 670 7.74 16.69 0.55
CA VAL A 670 7.09 17.42 1.66
C VAL A 670 8.07 17.69 2.81
N LEU A 671 8.91 16.72 3.17
CA LEU A 671 9.97 16.94 4.15
C LEU A 671 11.06 17.91 3.66
N ALA A 672 11.45 17.81 2.38
CA ALA A 672 12.50 18.66 1.81
C ALA A 672 12.10 20.14 1.77
N ALA A 673 10.89 20.46 1.32
CA ALA A 673 10.39 21.84 1.29
C ALA A 673 10.04 22.40 2.69
N SER A 674 9.79 21.52 3.68
CA SER A 674 9.61 21.91 5.08
C SER A 674 10.92 22.25 5.80
N PHE A 675 12.08 21.83 5.28
CA PHE A 675 13.35 21.86 6.01
C PHE A 675 13.92 23.29 6.19
N PRO A 676 14.18 23.74 7.44
CA PRO A 676 14.67 25.10 7.69
C PRO A 676 16.13 25.27 7.23
N GLY A 677 16.36 26.20 6.31
CA GLY A 677 17.70 26.56 5.82
C GLY A 677 17.92 26.25 4.33
N ILE A 678 17.05 25.44 3.73
CA ILE A 678 16.72 25.64 2.31
C ILE A 678 15.99 26.99 2.24
N GLU A 679 16.30 27.83 1.24
CA GLU A 679 15.64 29.13 1.08
C GLU A 679 14.12 28.93 1.15
N SER A 680 13.46 29.66 2.04
CA SER A 680 12.06 29.42 2.36
C SER A 680 11.25 29.43 1.07
N VAL A 681 10.70 28.27 0.69
CA VAL A 681 9.90 28.13 -0.53
C VAL A 681 8.86 29.23 -0.49
N LEU A 682 9.04 30.22 -1.36
CA LEU A 682 8.16 31.37 -1.44
C LEU A 682 6.83 30.83 -1.91
N VAL A 683 5.89 30.76 -0.97
CA VAL A 683 4.53 30.31 -1.19
C VAL A 683 4.00 31.08 -2.41
N PRO A 684 3.70 30.41 -3.54
CA PRO A 684 3.43 31.08 -4.82
C PRO A 684 2.40 32.21 -4.70
N GLN A 685 2.55 33.28 -5.49
CA GLN A 685 1.67 34.44 -5.36
C GLN A 685 0.21 34.05 -5.66
N GLU A 686 0.03 33.20 -6.68
CA GLU A 686 -1.25 32.63 -7.11
C GLU A 686 -1.94 31.82 -6.01
N ILE A 687 -1.16 31.26 -5.08
CA ILE A 687 -1.64 30.52 -3.92
C ILE A 687 -2.17 31.48 -2.84
N ASN A 688 -1.43 32.56 -2.55
CA ASN A 688 -1.87 33.55 -1.57
C ASN A 688 -3.07 34.35 -2.11
N GLU A 689 -3.08 34.67 -3.41
CA GLU A 689 -4.24 35.19 -4.14
C GLU A 689 -5.49 34.30 -3.94
N LEU A 690 -5.34 32.98 -4.08
CA LEU A 690 -6.46 32.04 -3.89
C LEU A 690 -6.91 31.99 -2.43
N ARG A 691 -5.98 31.94 -1.47
CA ARG A 691 -6.31 31.95 -0.02
C ARG A 691 -7.09 33.20 0.36
N ASP A 692 -6.57 34.38 0.03
CA ASP A 692 -7.18 35.67 0.35
C ASP A 692 -8.57 35.81 -0.29
N GLU A 693 -8.76 35.31 -1.51
CA GLU A 693 -10.06 35.34 -2.21
C GLU A 693 -11.05 34.30 -1.65
N ILE A 694 -10.58 33.14 -1.17
CA ILE A 694 -11.40 32.16 -0.45
C ILE A 694 -11.87 32.75 0.88
N ASP A 695 -10.96 33.20 1.74
CA ASP A 695 -11.28 33.73 3.08
C ASP A 695 -12.20 34.97 2.98
N ARG A 696 -11.98 35.82 1.96
CA ARG A 696 -12.84 36.98 1.65
C ARG A 696 -14.27 36.58 1.23
N ARG A 697 -14.44 35.49 0.48
CA ARG A 697 -15.74 35.10 -0.12
C ARG A 697 -16.54 34.09 0.70
N GLN A 698 -15.89 33.18 1.42
CA GLN A 698 -16.50 32.01 2.07
C GLN A 698 -17.76 32.37 2.87
N SER A 699 -17.70 33.42 3.69
CA SER A 699 -18.83 33.90 4.50
C SER A 699 -20.04 34.38 3.68
N ALA A 700 -19.82 34.91 2.47
CA ALA A 700 -20.86 35.32 1.55
C ALA A 700 -21.44 34.12 0.78
N VAL A 701 -20.61 33.17 0.33
CA VAL A 701 -21.10 31.93 -0.31
C VAL A 701 -21.93 31.10 0.67
N PHE A 702 -21.57 31.06 1.97
CA PHE A 702 -22.40 30.42 2.99
C PHE A 702 -23.77 31.09 3.19
N GLN A 703 -23.86 32.43 3.12
CA GLN A 703 -25.14 33.15 3.18
C GLN A 703 -26.00 32.93 1.93
N GLU A 704 -25.35 32.82 0.77
CA GLU A 704 -25.98 32.50 -0.52
C GLU A 704 -26.55 31.07 -0.49
N MET A 705 -25.74 30.05 -0.14
CA MET A 705 -26.20 28.67 -0.01
C MET A 705 -27.30 28.50 1.05
N LYS A 706 -27.19 29.15 2.21
CA LYS A 706 -28.23 29.16 3.25
C LYS A 706 -29.51 29.91 2.85
N SER A 707 -29.48 30.66 1.75
CA SER A 707 -30.68 31.22 1.11
C SER A 707 -31.25 30.24 0.08
N LEU A 708 -30.42 29.59 -0.73
CA LEU A 708 -30.83 28.51 -1.64
C LEU A 708 -31.48 27.33 -0.89
N GLU A 709 -30.93 26.94 0.27
CA GLU A 709 -31.51 25.92 1.18
C GLU A 709 -32.97 26.21 1.60
N LYS A 710 -33.40 27.49 1.57
CA LYS A 710 -34.77 27.91 1.86
C LYS A 710 -35.64 28.02 0.61
N THR A 711 -35.03 28.38 -0.53
CA THR A 711 -35.72 28.49 -1.83
C THR A 711 -36.04 27.12 -2.42
N HIS A 712 -35.19 26.12 -2.22
CA HIS A 712 -35.36 24.76 -2.74
C HIS A 712 -35.84 23.80 -1.62
N PRO A 713 -37.15 23.53 -1.47
CA PRO A 713 -37.66 22.65 -0.41
C PRO A 713 -37.27 21.18 -0.59
N ASN A 714 -36.96 20.77 -1.83
CA ASN A 714 -36.56 19.42 -2.18
C ASN A 714 -35.36 18.95 -1.34
N HIS A 715 -35.48 17.76 -0.75
CA HIS A 715 -34.43 17.15 0.07
C HIS A 715 -33.11 16.99 -0.69
N ALA A 716 -33.14 16.54 -1.95
CA ALA A 716 -31.95 16.38 -2.78
C ALA A 716 -31.12 17.67 -2.92
N HIS A 717 -31.78 18.82 -3.05
CA HIS A 717 -31.09 20.12 -3.12
C HIS A 717 -30.43 20.48 -1.79
N ARG A 718 -31.12 20.24 -0.66
CA ARG A 718 -30.57 20.48 0.68
C ARG A 718 -29.38 19.58 0.97
N ALA A 719 -29.41 18.32 0.54
CA ALA A 719 -28.29 17.39 0.60
C ALA A 719 -27.09 17.88 -0.24
N ALA A 720 -27.31 18.22 -1.51
CA ALA A 720 -26.25 18.71 -2.42
C ALA A 720 -25.64 20.05 -1.97
N LEU A 721 -26.44 20.99 -1.46
CA LEU A 721 -25.95 22.24 -0.87
C LEU A 721 -25.19 21.99 0.44
N THR A 722 -25.58 21.00 1.24
CA THR A 722 -24.82 20.59 2.43
C THR A 722 -23.47 19.99 2.05
N ALA A 723 -23.41 19.19 0.98
CA ALA A 723 -22.14 18.70 0.44
C ALA A 723 -21.25 19.83 -0.12
N CYS A 724 -21.83 20.82 -0.83
CA CYS A 724 -21.10 22.04 -1.24
C CYS A 724 -20.49 22.76 -0.04
N ARG A 725 -21.25 22.92 1.05
CA ARG A 725 -20.80 23.56 2.28
C ARG A 725 -19.66 22.80 2.94
N ARG A 726 -19.82 21.49 3.19
CA ARG A 726 -18.74 20.65 3.74
C ARG A 726 -17.48 20.72 2.88
N ASN A 727 -17.60 20.72 1.55
CA ASN A 727 -16.43 20.82 0.67
C ASN A 727 -15.75 22.19 0.77
N MET A 728 -16.47 23.30 0.95
CA MET A 728 -15.87 24.61 1.21
C MET A 728 -15.19 24.70 2.58
N ASP A 729 -15.78 24.09 3.62
CA ASP A 729 -15.13 23.97 4.94
C ASP A 729 -13.83 23.15 4.84
N ARG A 730 -13.85 22.02 4.12
CA ARG A 730 -12.67 21.19 3.82
C ARG A 730 -11.63 21.91 2.97
N ILE A 731 -12.05 22.75 2.02
CA ILE A 731 -11.14 23.62 1.24
C ILE A 731 -10.47 24.65 2.16
N HIS A 732 -11.21 25.34 3.03
CA HIS A 732 -10.63 26.28 3.98
C HIS A 732 -9.64 25.57 4.94
N GLN A 733 -9.93 24.33 5.37
CA GLN A 733 -9.00 23.49 6.14
C GLN A 733 -7.70 23.13 5.39
N LEU A 734 -7.65 23.17 4.04
CA LEU A 734 -6.39 23.03 3.30
C LEU A 734 -5.46 24.25 3.45
N PHE A 735 -6.03 25.44 3.62
CA PHE A 735 -5.27 26.70 3.78
C PHE A 735 -5.00 27.05 5.25
N HIS A 736 -5.81 26.50 6.18
CA HIS A 736 -5.71 26.71 7.62
C HIS A 736 -5.83 25.36 8.36
N PRO A 737 -4.86 24.43 8.19
CA PRO A 737 -4.95 23.09 8.77
C PRO A 737 -4.88 23.12 10.30
N THR A 738 -5.87 22.50 10.94
CA THR A 738 -5.95 22.33 12.40
C THR A 738 -5.23 21.10 12.92
N GLU A 739 -4.89 20.16 12.03
CA GLU A 739 -4.21 18.89 12.34
C GLU A 739 -2.93 18.74 11.49
N GLU A 740 -1.98 17.95 11.98
CA GLU A 740 -0.81 17.55 11.18
C GLU A 740 -1.23 16.59 10.05
N PRO A 741 -0.72 16.77 8.82
CA PRO A 741 -1.15 15.97 7.68
C PRO A 741 -0.63 14.55 7.80
N ARG A 742 -1.52 13.55 7.68
CA ARG A 742 -1.09 12.15 7.52
C ARG A 742 -0.54 11.96 6.11
N ILE A 743 0.77 11.77 5.97
CA ILE A 743 1.51 11.89 4.69
C ILE A 743 1.46 10.62 3.81
N GLY A 744 0.48 9.72 4.04
CA GLY A 744 0.12 8.63 3.13
C GLY A 744 -1.18 8.92 2.37
N GLU A 745 -1.29 8.50 1.11
CA GLU A 745 -2.58 8.35 0.41
C GLU A 745 -3.05 6.90 0.50
N GLN A 746 -4.37 6.70 0.68
CA GLN A 746 -4.96 5.36 0.63
C GLN A 746 -5.21 4.90 -0.81
N ASP A 747 -5.41 3.60 -0.99
CA ASP A 747 -5.85 3.05 -2.27
C ASP A 747 -7.24 3.63 -2.65
N PRO A 748 -7.44 4.19 -3.86
CA PRO A 748 -8.76 4.60 -4.32
C PRO A 748 -9.86 3.55 -4.20
N THR A 749 -9.56 2.25 -4.37
CA THR A 749 -10.57 1.18 -4.19
C THR A 749 -10.89 0.94 -2.72
N CYS A 750 -9.90 1.08 -1.82
CA CYS A 750 -10.10 1.09 -0.38
C CYS A 750 -11.01 2.24 0.05
N LEU A 751 -10.74 3.46 -0.44
CA LEU A 751 -11.54 4.65 -0.12
C LEU A 751 -13.03 4.52 -0.50
N MET A 752 -13.35 3.73 -1.53
CA MET A 752 -14.75 3.44 -1.89
C MET A 752 -15.35 2.27 -1.09
N ASN A 753 -14.62 1.16 -0.97
CA ASN A 753 -15.18 -0.13 -0.55
C ASN A 753 -14.90 -0.51 0.91
N ALA A 754 -14.00 0.18 1.63
CA ALA A 754 -13.62 -0.19 3.01
C ALA A 754 -14.80 -0.27 3.99
N GLU A 755 -15.80 0.60 3.84
CA GLU A 755 -17.02 0.58 4.66
C GLU A 755 -17.79 -0.75 4.58
N LEU A 756 -17.68 -1.49 3.47
CA LEU A 756 -18.29 -2.83 3.36
C LEU A 756 -17.72 -3.85 4.36
N LEU A 757 -16.50 -3.63 4.88
CA LEU A 757 -15.92 -4.46 5.93
C LEU A 757 -16.62 -4.30 7.29
N LYS A 758 -17.53 -3.32 7.45
CA LYS A 758 -18.43 -3.25 8.63
C LYS A 758 -19.59 -4.26 8.57
N ILE A 759 -19.78 -4.94 7.44
CA ILE A 759 -20.80 -5.97 7.26
C ILE A 759 -20.12 -7.35 7.38
N PRO A 760 -20.35 -8.12 8.46
CA PRO A 760 -19.77 -9.44 8.61
C PRO A 760 -20.24 -10.37 7.48
N GLY A 761 -19.32 -11.18 6.95
CA GLY A 761 -19.62 -12.09 5.84
C GLY A 761 -19.57 -11.47 4.44
N ILE A 762 -19.28 -10.16 4.29
CA ILE A 762 -18.86 -9.61 2.98
C ILE A 762 -17.34 -9.79 2.82
N PRO A 763 -16.87 -10.63 1.88
CA PRO A 763 -15.45 -10.69 1.54
C PRO A 763 -15.07 -9.51 0.64
N LEU A 764 -13.94 -8.88 0.91
CA LEU A 764 -13.21 -8.10 -0.10
C LEU A 764 -11.99 -8.91 -0.57
N ASP A 765 -11.55 -8.65 -1.80
CA ASP A 765 -10.23 -9.10 -2.26
C ASP A 765 -9.09 -8.18 -1.79
N ASP A 766 -7.85 -8.55 -2.09
CA ASP A 766 -6.67 -7.82 -1.60
C ASP A 766 -6.45 -6.47 -2.32
N ASP A 767 -7.14 -6.29 -3.47
CA ASP A 767 -7.29 -5.08 -4.28
C ASP A 767 -8.54 -4.24 -3.89
N TRP A 768 -9.27 -4.65 -2.83
CA TRP A 768 -10.49 -4.05 -2.28
C TRP A 768 -11.75 -4.13 -3.15
N ASN A 769 -11.82 -5.07 -4.10
CA ASN A 769 -13.06 -5.33 -4.85
C ASN A 769 -14.00 -6.23 -4.04
N CYS A 770 -15.31 -6.00 -4.16
CA CYS A 770 -16.34 -6.90 -3.63
C CYS A 770 -16.79 -7.86 -4.74
N PRO A 771 -16.69 -9.19 -4.57
CA PRO A 771 -17.14 -10.19 -5.55
C PRO A 771 -18.64 -10.52 -5.42
N VAL A 772 -19.34 -9.96 -4.43
CA VAL A 772 -20.78 -10.18 -4.20
C VAL A 772 -21.59 -9.46 -5.27
N THR A 773 -22.64 -10.11 -5.79
CA THR A 773 -23.52 -9.54 -6.82
C THR A 773 -24.27 -8.31 -6.31
N PRO A 774 -24.58 -7.30 -7.17
CA PRO A 774 -25.20 -6.05 -6.72
C PRO A 774 -26.53 -6.22 -5.97
N GLY A 775 -27.37 -7.19 -6.35
CA GLY A 775 -28.64 -7.49 -5.63
C GLY A 775 -28.43 -8.04 -4.23
N THR A 776 -27.54 -9.02 -4.05
CA THR A 776 -27.20 -9.57 -2.72
C THR A 776 -26.53 -8.53 -1.84
N LEU A 777 -25.63 -7.73 -2.43
CA LEU A 777 -24.95 -6.62 -1.76
C LEU A 777 -25.95 -5.54 -1.31
N GLU A 778 -26.98 -5.23 -2.12
CA GLU A 778 -28.01 -4.24 -1.76
C GLU A 778 -28.75 -4.63 -0.48
N HIS A 779 -29.25 -5.87 -0.42
CA HIS A 779 -29.98 -6.37 0.76
C HIS A 779 -29.08 -6.40 2.02
N GLN A 780 -27.81 -6.78 1.87
CA GLN A 780 -26.83 -6.74 2.98
C GLN A 780 -26.57 -5.32 3.48
N ILE A 781 -26.43 -4.33 2.58
CA ILE A 781 -26.27 -2.92 2.94
C ILE A 781 -27.53 -2.37 3.61
N LEU A 782 -28.72 -2.68 3.10
CA LEU A 782 -29.98 -2.24 3.71
C LEU A 782 -30.19 -2.85 5.10
N GLY A 783 -29.88 -4.14 5.27
CA GLY A 783 -29.88 -4.81 6.57
C GLY A 783 -28.89 -4.17 7.55
N PHE A 784 -27.68 -3.81 7.10
CA PHE A 784 -26.70 -3.09 7.92
C PHE A 784 -27.21 -1.69 8.34
N LEU A 785 -27.57 -0.84 7.37
CA LEU A 785 -28.03 0.54 7.63
C LEU A 785 -29.30 0.58 8.49
N SER A 786 -30.17 -0.42 8.40
CA SER A 786 -31.37 -0.57 9.24
C SER A 786 -31.06 -0.79 10.73
N ASN A 787 -29.86 -1.26 11.07
CA ASN A 787 -29.40 -1.48 12.45
C ASN A 787 -28.62 -0.29 13.03
N GLY A 788 -28.24 0.69 12.21
CA GLY A 788 -27.46 1.87 12.63
C GLY A 788 -25.94 1.72 12.49
N PRO A 789 -25.17 2.76 12.84
CA PRO A 789 -23.73 2.81 12.60
C PRO A 789 -22.96 1.86 13.51
N ARG A 790 -22.00 1.12 12.95
CA ARG A 790 -20.99 0.35 13.70
C ARG A 790 -19.65 1.09 13.71
N SER A 791 -18.96 1.02 14.84
CA SER A 791 -17.56 1.45 14.96
C SER A 791 -16.62 0.48 14.26
N TRP A 792 -15.37 0.91 13.99
CA TRP A 792 -14.36 0.04 13.37
C TRP A 792 -13.89 -1.08 14.31
N ASP A 793 -13.83 -0.84 15.63
CA ASP A 793 -13.51 -1.90 16.61
C ASP A 793 -14.59 -2.99 16.63
N GLN A 794 -15.88 -2.61 16.67
CA GLN A 794 -16.99 -3.56 16.54
C GLN A 794 -16.94 -4.32 15.22
N ALA A 795 -16.70 -3.64 14.09
CA ALA A 795 -16.55 -4.28 12.79
C ALA A 795 -15.39 -5.29 12.75
N PHE A 796 -14.31 -5.05 13.50
CA PHE A 796 -13.20 -5.99 13.62
C PHE A 796 -13.59 -7.21 14.47
N GLU A 797 -14.25 -7.01 15.61
CA GLU A 797 -14.79 -8.07 16.46
C GLU A 797 -15.82 -8.94 15.70
N ASP A 798 -16.77 -8.31 15.00
CA ASP A 798 -17.76 -8.96 14.11
C ASP A 798 -17.12 -9.87 13.07
N GLN A 799 -16.02 -9.44 12.43
CA GLN A 799 -15.31 -10.20 11.39
C GLN A 799 -14.42 -11.31 11.97
N LEU A 800 -14.02 -11.22 13.25
CA LEU A 800 -13.41 -12.35 13.96
C LEU A 800 -14.48 -13.39 14.37
N GLU A 801 -15.63 -12.96 14.89
CA GLU A 801 -16.74 -13.85 15.26
C GLU A 801 -17.32 -14.59 14.04
N SER A 802 -17.40 -13.95 12.87
CA SER A 802 -17.78 -14.61 11.62
C SER A 802 -16.71 -15.57 11.06
N GLY A 803 -15.49 -15.55 11.61
CA GLY A 803 -14.34 -16.30 11.10
C GLY A 803 -13.76 -15.74 9.80
N SER A 804 -14.03 -14.48 9.48
CA SER A 804 -13.64 -13.80 8.24
C SER A 804 -12.26 -13.13 8.37
N TYR A 805 -11.24 -13.92 8.73
CA TYR A 805 -9.88 -13.45 9.05
C TYR A 805 -9.23 -12.58 7.95
N ARG A 806 -9.55 -12.80 6.67
CA ARG A 806 -9.11 -11.92 5.57
C ARG A 806 -9.72 -10.52 5.68
N SER A 807 -11.01 -10.41 5.97
CA SER A 807 -11.71 -9.12 6.17
C SER A 807 -11.19 -8.40 7.41
N ALA A 808 -11.01 -9.11 8.52
CA ALA A 808 -10.37 -8.58 9.74
C ALA A 808 -8.94 -8.08 9.47
N ARG A 809 -8.13 -8.82 8.71
CA ARG A 809 -6.78 -8.38 8.28
C ARG A 809 -6.82 -7.16 7.37
N SER A 810 -7.81 -7.05 6.49
CA SER A 810 -7.99 -5.87 5.64
C SER A 810 -8.38 -4.63 6.45
N LEU A 811 -9.19 -4.76 7.51
CA LEU A 811 -9.47 -3.63 8.43
C LEU A 811 -8.19 -3.03 9.02
N LEU A 812 -7.17 -3.84 9.35
CA LEU A 812 -5.89 -3.35 9.89
C LEU A 812 -5.06 -2.51 8.89
N ARG A 813 -5.37 -2.58 7.59
CA ARG A 813 -4.74 -1.78 6.53
C ARG A 813 -5.28 -0.34 6.45
N LEU A 814 -6.33 -0.01 7.21
CA LEU A 814 -6.92 1.33 7.24
C LEU A 814 -6.10 2.29 8.13
N ASP A 815 -6.03 3.57 7.77
CA ASP A 815 -5.35 4.59 8.59
C ASP A 815 -6.13 4.97 9.85
N VAL A 816 -7.29 4.39 10.12
CA VAL A 816 -8.12 4.74 11.30
C VAL A 816 -7.44 4.35 12.62
N TRP A 817 -6.47 3.42 12.57
CA TRP A 817 -5.75 2.90 13.72
C TRP A 817 -4.47 3.69 14.05
N THR A 818 -4.22 3.90 15.34
CA THR A 818 -2.86 4.20 15.83
C THR A 818 -1.98 2.96 15.75
N ASP A 819 -0.65 3.13 15.66
CA ASP A 819 0.25 1.99 15.51
C ASP A 819 0.19 1.02 16.72
N ALA A 820 -0.01 1.56 17.93
CA ALA A 820 -0.24 0.75 19.13
C ALA A 820 -1.53 -0.10 19.01
N ARG A 821 -2.67 0.53 18.66
CA ARG A 821 -3.94 -0.19 18.50
C ARG A 821 -3.91 -1.19 17.35
N ARG A 822 -3.22 -0.86 16.24
CA ARG A 822 -3.03 -1.81 15.13
C ARG A 822 -2.25 -3.05 15.57
N ASN A 823 -1.24 -2.89 16.44
CA ASN A 823 -0.47 -4.02 16.97
C ASN A 823 -1.32 -4.89 17.92
N GLU A 824 -2.10 -4.29 18.84
CA GLU A 824 -3.03 -5.01 19.71
C GLU A 824 -4.02 -5.88 18.90
N LEU A 825 -4.63 -5.29 17.86
CA LEU A 825 -5.60 -5.98 17.01
C LEU A 825 -4.92 -7.03 16.10
N GLN A 826 -3.67 -6.81 15.70
CA GLN A 826 -2.87 -7.79 14.93
C GLN A 826 -2.46 -9.01 15.79
N GLU A 827 -2.26 -8.83 17.10
CA GLU A 827 -2.04 -9.93 18.05
C GLU A 827 -3.34 -10.74 18.23
N ALA A 828 -4.46 -10.07 18.53
CA ALA A 828 -5.78 -10.70 18.63
C ALA A 828 -6.22 -11.43 17.34
N LEU A 829 -5.82 -10.92 16.16
CA LEU A 829 -6.07 -11.56 14.87
C LEU A 829 -5.38 -12.92 14.76
N GLU A 830 -4.09 -13.03 15.08
CA GLU A 830 -3.35 -14.29 14.97
C GLU A 830 -3.71 -15.28 16.10
N ASP A 831 -4.05 -14.80 17.30
CA ASP A 831 -4.57 -15.63 18.39
C ASP A 831 -5.91 -16.28 18.00
N SER A 832 -6.87 -15.51 17.50
CA SER A 832 -8.14 -16.04 17.02
C SER A 832 -7.97 -16.97 15.81
N ARG A 833 -7.06 -16.61 14.89
CA ARG A 833 -6.71 -17.41 13.71
C ARG A 833 -6.11 -18.77 14.09
N THR A 834 -5.18 -18.82 15.03
CA THR A 834 -4.53 -20.09 15.45
C THR A 834 -5.53 -21.03 16.12
N LEU A 835 -6.37 -20.54 17.04
CA LEU A 835 -7.48 -21.30 17.62
C LEU A 835 -8.46 -21.83 16.55
N SER A 836 -8.71 -21.04 15.50
CA SER A 836 -9.55 -21.45 14.37
C SER A 836 -8.90 -22.53 13.50
N VAL A 837 -7.60 -22.45 13.23
CA VAL A 837 -6.83 -23.50 12.52
C VAL A 837 -6.84 -24.81 13.32
N GLU A 838 -6.63 -24.77 14.63
CA GLU A 838 -6.74 -25.97 15.49
C GLU A 838 -8.15 -26.58 15.42
N SER A 839 -9.19 -25.75 15.44
CA SER A 839 -10.58 -26.22 15.29
C SER A 839 -10.86 -26.84 13.90
N LEU A 840 -10.23 -26.34 12.83
CA LEU A 840 -10.37 -26.88 11.48
C LEU A 840 -9.59 -28.18 11.29
N GLN A 841 -8.39 -28.30 11.87
CA GLN A 841 -7.64 -29.56 11.93
C GLN A 841 -8.43 -30.63 12.71
N GLN A 842 -9.05 -30.28 13.83
CA GLN A 842 -9.95 -31.20 14.54
C GLN A 842 -11.17 -31.60 13.70
N LEU A 843 -11.73 -30.70 12.88
CA LEU A 843 -12.83 -31.04 11.96
C LEU A 843 -12.35 -32.00 10.86
N ALA A 844 -11.23 -31.72 10.21
CA ALA A 844 -10.63 -32.58 9.19
C ALA A 844 -10.30 -33.99 9.73
N GLN A 845 -9.73 -34.09 10.94
CA GLN A 845 -9.49 -35.36 11.62
C GLN A 845 -10.80 -36.14 11.88
N ARG A 846 -11.89 -35.46 12.31
CA ARG A 846 -13.21 -36.10 12.49
C ARG A 846 -13.78 -36.60 11.16
N ILE A 847 -13.64 -35.85 10.06
CA ILE A 847 -14.09 -36.29 8.74
C ILE A 847 -13.25 -37.48 8.24
N ARG A 848 -11.92 -37.46 8.39
CA ARG A 848 -11.07 -38.64 8.10
C ARG A 848 -11.51 -39.89 8.88
N ALA A 849 -11.88 -39.74 10.15
CA ALA A 849 -12.42 -40.84 10.95
C ALA A 849 -13.78 -41.35 10.41
N GLN A 850 -14.68 -40.46 10.02
CA GLN A 850 -15.96 -40.83 9.37
C GLN A 850 -15.74 -41.52 8.00
N ILE A 851 -14.74 -41.12 7.22
CA ILE A 851 -14.37 -41.80 5.96
C ILE A 851 -13.89 -43.23 6.26
N GLN A 852 -13.02 -43.42 7.25
CA GLN A 852 -12.53 -44.74 7.65
C GLN A 852 -13.66 -45.65 8.17
N GLU A 853 -14.56 -45.13 9.00
CA GLU A 853 -15.77 -45.83 9.45
C GLU A 853 -16.66 -46.25 8.27
N SER A 854 -16.92 -45.32 7.34
CA SER A 854 -17.74 -45.58 6.14
C SER A 854 -17.14 -46.69 5.28
N LYS A 855 -15.81 -46.72 5.14
CA LYS A 855 -15.07 -47.74 4.39
C LYS A 855 -15.11 -49.11 5.09
N GLN A 856 -15.08 -49.15 6.43
CA GLN A 856 -15.19 -50.39 7.21
C GLN A 856 -16.59 -51.02 7.12
N ILE A 857 -17.63 -50.21 6.93
CA ILE A 857 -19.03 -50.66 6.78
C ILE A 857 -19.40 -50.84 5.29
N GLU A 858 -18.44 -50.75 4.37
CA GLU A 858 -18.61 -50.84 2.90
C GLU A 858 -19.62 -49.82 2.32
N MET A 859 -19.92 -48.73 3.03
CA MET A 859 -20.83 -47.66 2.59
C MET A 859 -20.21 -46.71 1.56
N ILE A 860 -18.89 -46.73 1.41
CA ILE A 860 -18.15 -46.05 0.32
C ILE A 860 -17.09 -47.02 -0.23
N SER A 861 -16.81 -46.92 -1.53
CA SER A 861 -15.73 -47.68 -2.14
C SER A 861 -14.37 -47.19 -1.63
N SER A 862 -13.34 -48.05 -1.75
CA SER A 862 -11.98 -47.66 -1.42
C SER A 862 -11.40 -46.57 -2.35
N LYS A 863 -12.05 -46.27 -3.50
CA LYS A 863 -11.65 -45.21 -4.42
C LYS A 863 -12.19 -43.85 -3.97
N GLU A 864 -13.50 -43.77 -3.72
CA GLU A 864 -14.14 -42.58 -3.12
C GLU A 864 -13.46 -42.23 -1.78
N ALA A 865 -13.12 -43.23 -0.95
CA ALA A 865 -12.42 -43.02 0.31
C ALA A 865 -11.01 -42.42 0.13
N SER A 866 -10.26 -42.78 -0.92
CA SER A 866 -8.97 -42.14 -1.21
C SER A 866 -9.12 -40.76 -1.85
N GLU A 867 -10.17 -40.54 -2.64
CA GLU A 867 -10.46 -39.24 -3.27
C GLU A 867 -10.83 -38.19 -2.21
N TYR A 868 -11.75 -38.50 -1.28
CA TYR A 868 -12.05 -37.62 -0.15
C TYR A 868 -10.86 -37.44 0.80
N SER A 869 -10.00 -38.45 0.97
CA SER A 869 -8.79 -38.31 1.80
C SER A 869 -7.80 -37.32 1.16
N ALA A 870 -7.53 -37.46 -0.14
CA ALA A 870 -6.64 -36.56 -0.88
C ALA A 870 -7.15 -35.11 -0.87
N GLN A 871 -8.47 -34.90 -0.99
CA GLN A 871 -9.08 -33.57 -0.84
C GLN A 871 -8.85 -32.97 0.56
N ILE A 872 -8.96 -33.77 1.63
CA ILE A 872 -8.68 -33.28 2.99
C ILE A 872 -7.18 -33.00 3.19
N ASP A 873 -6.31 -33.82 2.61
CA ASP A 873 -4.85 -33.62 2.65
C ASP A 873 -4.43 -32.34 1.90
N GLU A 874 -5.09 -32.04 0.77
CA GLU A 874 -4.94 -30.79 0.01
C GLU A 874 -5.44 -29.57 0.81
N VAL A 875 -6.63 -29.65 1.41
CA VAL A 875 -7.21 -28.57 2.23
C VAL A 875 -6.37 -28.30 3.49
N GLU A 876 -5.86 -29.34 4.17
CA GLU A 876 -4.96 -29.16 5.33
C GLU A 876 -3.63 -28.49 4.98
N ALA A 877 -3.10 -28.69 3.77
CA ALA A 877 -1.87 -28.01 3.33
C ALA A 877 -2.05 -26.48 3.28
N HIS A 878 -3.22 -26.00 2.86
CA HIS A 878 -3.53 -24.57 2.72
C HIS A 878 -3.83 -23.88 4.07
N MET A 879 -4.33 -24.61 5.09
CA MET A 879 -4.70 -24.06 6.41
C MET A 879 -3.60 -23.22 7.09
N SER A 880 -2.34 -23.58 6.91
CA SER A 880 -1.21 -22.91 7.58
C SER A 880 -0.84 -21.57 6.96
N GLY A 881 -0.95 -21.45 5.63
CA GLY A 881 -0.53 -20.27 4.86
C GLY A 881 -1.62 -19.22 4.67
N GLU A 882 -2.89 -19.64 4.63
CA GLU A 882 -4.00 -18.78 4.22
C GLU A 882 -4.73 -18.09 5.38
N TYR A 883 -5.47 -17.03 5.01
CA TYR A 883 -6.40 -16.29 5.86
C TYR A 883 -7.87 -16.54 5.43
N ARG A 884 -8.09 -17.48 4.50
CA ARG A 884 -9.39 -17.87 3.94
C ARG A 884 -9.97 -19.09 4.68
N LEU A 885 -9.93 -19.03 6.01
CA LEU A 885 -10.38 -20.13 6.87
C LEU A 885 -11.90 -20.37 6.75
N ASP A 886 -12.65 -19.36 6.30
CA ASP A 886 -14.04 -19.42 5.89
C ASP A 886 -14.25 -20.34 4.67
N GLN A 887 -13.44 -20.19 3.62
CA GLN A 887 -13.51 -21.01 2.40
C GLN A 887 -13.15 -22.47 2.69
N ILE A 888 -12.03 -22.67 3.41
CA ILE A 888 -11.57 -23.97 3.92
C ILE A 888 -12.64 -24.66 4.79
N ARG A 889 -13.33 -23.91 5.65
CA ARG A 889 -14.44 -24.44 6.46
C ARG A 889 -15.62 -24.87 5.58
N GLY A 890 -15.94 -24.07 4.56
CA GLY A 890 -16.93 -24.41 3.54
C GLY A 890 -16.61 -25.73 2.85
N GLU A 891 -15.40 -25.88 2.32
CA GLU A 891 -14.90 -27.08 1.65
C GLU A 891 -14.98 -28.33 2.55
N LEU A 892 -14.50 -28.25 3.79
CA LEU A 892 -14.63 -29.36 4.76
C LEU A 892 -16.10 -29.70 5.06
N THR A 893 -16.99 -28.70 5.16
CA THR A 893 -18.43 -28.96 5.35
C THR A 893 -19.08 -29.56 4.11
N HIS A 894 -18.64 -29.20 2.91
CA HIS A 894 -19.11 -29.77 1.65
C HIS A 894 -18.65 -31.23 1.48
N ILE A 895 -17.36 -31.53 1.73
CA ILE A 895 -16.83 -32.91 1.74
C ILE A 895 -17.64 -33.78 2.73
N ARG A 896 -17.95 -33.24 3.90
CA ARG A 896 -18.81 -33.93 4.89
C ARG A 896 -20.25 -34.12 4.39
N GLN A 897 -20.88 -33.10 3.80
CA GLN A 897 -22.22 -33.22 3.24
C GLN A 897 -22.27 -34.27 2.11
N MET A 898 -21.25 -34.32 1.25
CA MET A 898 -21.09 -35.33 0.20
C MET A 898 -20.97 -36.75 0.79
N LEU A 899 -20.18 -36.91 1.86
CA LEU A 899 -20.06 -38.17 2.59
C LEU A 899 -21.38 -38.60 3.27
N ASP A 900 -22.06 -37.69 3.97
CA ASP A 900 -23.32 -37.96 4.68
C ASP A 900 -24.47 -38.23 3.67
N ASN A 901 -24.51 -37.53 2.53
CA ASN A 901 -25.42 -37.82 1.41
C ASN A 901 -25.14 -39.20 0.80
N ARG A 902 -23.86 -39.57 0.60
CA ARG A 902 -23.48 -40.89 0.06
C ARG A 902 -23.86 -42.02 1.01
N ARG A 903 -23.60 -41.86 2.31
CA ARG A 903 -24.10 -42.75 3.37
C ARG A 903 -25.62 -42.92 3.29
N GLY A 904 -26.36 -41.82 3.14
CA GLY A 904 -27.82 -41.82 2.98
C GLY A 904 -28.31 -42.59 1.75
N GLN A 905 -27.60 -42.50 0.61
CA GLN A 905 -27.91 -43.26 -0.60
C GLN A 905 -27.71 -44.76 -0.43
N GLU A 906 -26.57 -45.20 0.12
CA GLU A 906 -26.31 -46.64 0.33
C GLU A 906 -27.20 -47.22 1.44
N LEU A 907 -27.50 -46.47 2.50
CA LEU A 907 -28.51 -46.86 3.50
C LEU A 907 -29.88 -47.11 2.87
N LYS A 908 -30.35 -46.23 1.98
CA LYS A 908 -31.60 -46.45 1.23
C LYS A 908 -31.54 -47.71 0.36
N LYS A 909 -30.45 -47.94 -0.38
CA LYS A 909 -30.25 -49.16 -1.17
C LYS A 909 -30.21 -50.44 -0.32
N ILE A 910 -29.62 -50.40 0.87
CA ILE A 910 -29.59 -51.51 1.82
C ILE A 910 -31.01 -51.76 2.38
N GLN A 911 -31.75 -50.70 2.74
CA GLN A 911 -33.14 -50.81 3.17
C GLN A 911 -34.05 -51.37 2.06
N GLU A 912 -33.86 -50.97 0.80
CA GLU A 912 -34.57 -51.55 -0.35
C GLU A 912 -34.23 -53.03 -0.58
N ARG A 913 -32.97 -53.42 -0.41
CA ARG A 913 -32.58 -54.85 -0.49
C ARG A 913 -33.21 -55.64 0.64
N LEU A 914 -33.19 -55.12 1.86
CA LEU A 914 -33.82 -55.75 3.03
C LEU A 914 -35.35 -55.84 2.89
N SER A 915 -36.03 -54.80 2.39
CA SER A 915 -37.49 -54.80 2.23
C SER A 915 -37.94 -55.76 1.12
N ARG A 916 -37.18 -55.87 0.02
CA ARG A 916 -37.39 -56.89 -1.03
C ARG A 916 -37.19 -58.31 -0.49
N LEU A 917 -36.22 -58.53 0.41
CA LEU A 917 -36.00 -59.82 1.06
C LEU A 917 -37.10 -60.15 2.09
N SER A 918 -37.47 -59.22 2.96
CA SER A 918 -38.55 -59.44 3.94
C SER A 918 -39.93 -59.60 3.29
N GLY A 919 -40.14 -59.02 2.11
CA GLY A 919 -41.36 -59.19 1.33
C GLY A 919 -41.52 -60.57 0.69
N PHE A 920 -40.49 -61.44 0.76
CA PHE A 920 -40.47 -62.73 0.06
C PHE A 920 -41.09 -63.89 0.87
N ASP A 921 -41.20 -63.77 2.20
CA ASP A 921 -41.44 -64.90 3.11
C ASP A 921 -42.86 -65.02 3.71
N LEU A 922 -43.84 -64.23 3.23
CA LEU A 922 -45.19 -64.19 3.83
C LEU A 922 -46.39 -64.42 2.89
N ASN A 923 -46.16 -64.70 1.61
CA ASN A 923 -47.25 -64.95 0.62
C ASN A 923 -47.35 -66.41 0.15
N VAL A 924 -46.70 -67.37 0.81
CA VAL A 924 -46.71 -68.79 0.42
C VAL A 924 -47.06 -69.73 1.60
N ALA A 925 -48.21 -69.50 2.26
CA ALA A 925 -49.12 -70.55 2.76
C ALA A 925 -50.27 -70.04 3.67
N THR A 926 -51.39 -69.59 3.09
CA THR A 926 -52.74 -69.77 3.70
C THR A 926 -53.84 -69.65 2.65
N HIS A 927 -54.43 -70.78 2.26
CA HIS A 927 -55.75 -70.84 1.62
C HIS A 927 -56.61 -71.82 2.44
N GLN A 928 -57.88 -71.46 2.68
CA GLN A 928 -58.87 -72.19 3.48
C GLN A 928 -58.52 -72.21 4.99
N GLU A 929 -59.47 -72.12 5.94
CA GLU A 929 -60.91 -72.40 5.87
C GLU A 929 -61.82 -71.19 6.17
N ALA A 930 -63.15 -71.41 6.25
CA ALA A 930 -64.18 -70.39 6.45
C ALA A 930 -64.77 -70.41 7.88
N GLY A 931 -65.13 -69.24 8.42
CA GLY A 931 -65.73 -69.10 9.76
C GLY A 931 -66.52 -67.81 9.96
N SER A 932 -67.75 -67.94 10.47
CA SER A 932 -68.80 -66.92 10.63
C SER A 932 -68.43 -65.57 11.30
N THR A 933 -69.16 -64.52 10.89
CA THR A 933 -69.41 -63.22 11.56
C THR A 933 -70.21 -63.39 12.90
N PRO A 934 -70.57 -62.35 13.71
CA PRO A 934 -70.52 -60.88 13.46
C PRO A 934 -70.25 -59.89 14.65
N SER A 935 -70.22 -58.59 14.30
CA SER A 935 -70.90 -57.46 14.99
C SER A 935 -70.09 -56.45 15.86
N VAL A 936 -70.71 -55.26 16.03
CA VAL A 936 -70.37 -54.07 16.86
C VAL A 936 -69.16 -53.25 16.34
N ALA A 937 -69.30 -52.10 15.65
CA ALA A 937 -69.95 -50.80 15.98
C ALA A 937 -69.07 -49.89 16.90
N SER A 938 -68.92 -48.57 16.71
CA SER A 938 -69.49 -47.66 15.67
C SER A 938 -68.92 -46.22 15.66
N LEU A 939 -69.14 -45.52 14.53
CA LEU A 939 -69.31 -44.05 14.36
C LEU A 939 -68.06 -43.12 14.37
N PRO A 940 -68.15 -41.88 13.80
CA PRO A 940 -67.03 -41.28 13.07
C PRO A 940 -66.76 -39.78 13.34
N LYS A 941 -65.80 -39.21 12.59
CA LYS A 941 -65.71 -37.79 12.19
C LYS A 941 -65.20 -37.78 10.75
N SER A 942 -66.01 -37.37 9.76
CA SER A 942 -66.37 -36.00 9.35
C SER A 942 -65.32 -35.38 8.43
N SER A 943 -65.68 -35.27 7.15
CA SER A 943 -64.91 -34.61 6.09
C SER A 943 -64.99 -33.10 6.19
N GLU A 944 -63.88 -32.42 5.91
CA GLU A 944 -63.87 -31.05 5.41
C GLU A 944 -63.13 -31.05 4.06
N GLU A 945 -63.62 -30.23 3.13
CA GLU A 945 -63.08 -30.09 1.78
C GLU A 945 -62.18 -28.84 1.76
N GLU A 946 -60.90 -29.00 1.47
CA GLU A 946 -60.02 -27.88 1.10
C GLU A 946 -59.37 -28.13 -0.27
N THR A 947 -59.17 -27.05 -1.00
CA THR A 947 -58.81 -27.04 -2.42
C THR A 947 -57.30 -27.17 -2.64
N PRO A 948 -56.86 -27.75 -3.78
CA PRO A 948 -55.45 -27.67 -4.18
C PRO A 948 -55.16 -26.27 -4.71
N GLU A 949 -54.42 -25.47 -3.95
CA GLU A 949 -53.68 -24.31 -4.49
C GLU A 949 -52.23 -24.74 -4.81
N GLU A 950 -51.70 -24.20 -5.90
CA GLU A 950 -50.38 -24.52 -6.44
C GLU A 950 -49.34 -23.53 -5.89
N ASP A 951 -48.38 -23.98 -5.08
CA ASP A 951 -47.16 -23.22 -4.76
C ASP A 951 -46.09 -24.14 -4.12
N ASP A 952 -45.18 -24.71 -4.93
CA ASP A 952 -44.06 -25.54 -4.44
C ASP A 952 -42.86 -25.59 -5.42
N TRP A 953 -42.32 -24.41 -5.80
CA TRP A 953 -41.12 -24.28 -6.64
C TRP A 953 -40.25 -23.05 -6.28
N ALA A 954 -39.70 -23.00 -5.06
CA ALA A 954 -38.81 -21.90 -4.65
C ALA A 954 -37.80 -22.23 -3.52
N LEU A 955 -37.08 -23.36 -3.58
CA LEU A 955 -35.97 -23.66 -2.66
C LEU A 955 -34.76 -24.34 -3.35
N GLU A 956 -33.89 -23.51 -3.93
CA GLU A 956 -32.45 -23.81 -4.07
C GLU A 956 -31.66 -22.66 -3.43
N VAL A 957 -30.70 -23.01 -2.56
CA VAL A 957 -29.79 -22.13 -1.80
C VAL A 957 -28.45 -22.85 -1.64
#